data_AF-A0A7Z9WFF0-F1
#
_entry.id   AF-A0A7Z9WFF0-F1
#
_cell.length_a   1.000
_cell.length_b   1.000
_cell.length_c   1.000
_cell.angle_alpha   90.00
_cell.angle_beta   90.00
_cell.angle_gamma   90.00
#
_symmetry.space_group_name_H-M   'P 1'
#
loop_
_entity.id
_entity.type
_entity.pdbx_description
1 polymer ?
#
loop_
_entity_poly.entity_id
_entity_poly.type
_entity_poly.pdbx_seq_one_letter_code
_entity_poly.pdbx_strand_id
1 'polypeptide(L)'
;MPDLFVSIEKNIEKFLIEQNITEITHREIAEKVISHTVEWRKSLSDGRSLLLLRLSLPVVEREEVFLGNVLLNKFLITSLENSMKRSGLLFSLIFGDIRDFYYLIIQPYPLDEIIKYWEEEIGRLLPELYFSDTDPVKGIFGDFSNMFSFRKSDFEPFPIYAVPSFLRANLERAIRTKIQHMLASSEWEESLQTIVSSIAFFYGKTSGGSGDCQSPATFLIHLASEYGIVQPQELIEAFNLDISADIHVKAVKDQIKKSFSIKRDKQKRTREILFNPTHLKKLLIRLLDKFEKGSTETNEWLLPYVSNKLIQESEKEFIRVLIQDCQIGHYGLRYSKKMDTSLSCRLCGCRNSILLDKNILVGLAIKRFHNQVVRQKGIDKEKLCIKCGVSSYLITKLLGSYTPKREQIPKTYNLIFHYGKHTDDELQSLNRKLDRLFTLVREFRNVDEIRNALRDREKFSIQIKGGAEKDALDALLEVLDSPSFQFAPALEAIAGIVDTDSPLKSKIIPIGMGELRLILFILPQFRLQGEELRRFGTDFIQKRFSKSRIYVYAILGLLREICGCEGSYYYQSIPLLTLDQNLSDTFYIRSYFVSASKAIAQYNVISKYVQKLIAGRVGKSITDKILLAERFLDEPLETFSEILRNSPIRGGDRFEDFKYKRLSNEWIKGQGVVDSLEYLKMFKELSQLEEVS
;
A
#
# COMPACT_ATOMS: atom_id res chain seq x y z
N MET A 1 26.76 17.30 12.12
CA MET A 1 27.20 15.92 11.80
C MET A 1 26.00 15.04 12.08
N PRO A 2 25.38 14.48 11.03
CA PRO A 2 23.93 14.31 11.00
C PRO A 2 23.51 13.11 11.86
N ASP A 3 22.35 13.20 12.51
CA ASP A 3 21.83 12.28 13.54
C ASP A 3 21.98 10.78 13.25
N LEU A 4 22.08 10.42 11.97
CA LEU A 4 22.39 9.08 11.49
C LEU A 4 23.70 8.51 12.08
N PHE A 5 24.82 9.25 12.00
CA PHE A 5 26.12 8.75 12.45
C PHE A 5 26.12 8.51 13.95
N VAL A 6 25.61 9.48 14.72
CA VAL A 6 25.48 9.38 16.18
C VAL A 6 24.54 8.24 16.57
N SER A 7 23.47 7.99 15.80
CA SER A 7 22.58 6.87 16.06
C SER A 7 23.23 5.52 15.79
N ILE A 8 24.03 5.42 14.72
CA ILE A 8 24.82 4.22 14.40
C ILE A 8 25.83 3.96 15.53
N GLU A 9 26.55 4.98 15.98
CA GLU A 9 27.49 4.89 17.11
C GLU A 9 26.82 4.38 18.37
N LYS A 10 25.65 4.91 18.74
CA LYS A 10 24.89 4.46 19.92
C LYS A 10 24.47 2.99 19.85
N ASN A 11 24.00 2.53 18.68
CA ASN A 11 23.62 1.13 18.49
C ASN A 11 24.83 0.19 18.63
N ILE A 12 25.99 0.61 18.11
CA ILE A 12 27.23 -0.14 18.22
C ILE A 12 27.71 -0.14 19.67
N GLU A 13 27.74 1.02 20.32
CA GLU A 13 28.15 1.17 21.72
C GLU A 13 27.34 0.25 22.63
N LYS A 14 26.02 0.26 22.49
CA LYS A 14 25.12 -0.64 23.22
C LYS A 14 25.51 -2.11 23.04
N PHE A 15 25.72 -2.54 21.80
CA PHE A 15 26.12 -3.93 21.53
C PHE A 15 27.49 -4.27 22.14
N LEU A 16 28.50 -3.40 22.00
CA LEU A 16 29.82 -3.64 22.57
C LEU A 16 29.79 -3.74 24.10
N ILE A 17 29.01 -2.87 24.76
CA ILE A 17 28.81 -2.90 26.22
C ILE A 17 28.12 -4.21 26.65
N GLU A 18 27.02 -4.59 25.99
CA GLU A 18 26.29 -5.83 26.29
C GLU A 18 27.16 -7.09 26.15
N GLN A 19 28.17 -7.04 25.27
CA GLN A 19 29.08 -8.15 25.01
C GLN A 19 30.43 -8.05 25.75
N ASN A 20 30.61 -7.03 26.61
CA ASN A 20 31.85 -6.75 27.34
C ASN A 20 33.09 -6.59 26.44
N ILE A 21 32.94 -5.96 25.27
CA ILE A 21 34.05 -5.71 24.32
C ILE A 21 34.59 -4.29 24.52
N THR A 22 35.85 -4.16 24.95
CA THR A 22 36.51 -2.85 25.20
C THR A 22 37.66 -2.55 24.25
N GLU A 23 38.10 -3.52 23.46
CA GLU A 23 39.28 -3.44 22.58
C GLU A 23 39.04 -2.64 21.29
N ILE A 24 37.78 -2.29 21.00
CA ILE A 24 37.33 -1.71 19.73
C ILE A 24 36.44 -0.51 20.05
N THR A 25 36.63 0.59 19.34
CA THR A 25 35.79 1.79 19.52
C THR A 25 34.53 1.70 18.65
N HIS A 26 33.39 2.16 19.17
CA HIS A 26 32.14 2.22 18.40
C HIS A 26 32.26 3.12 17.16
N ARG A 27 33.06 4.19 17.25
CA ARG A 27 33.34 5.12 16.16
C ARG A 27 34.05 4.45 14.98
N GLU A 28 35.05 3.62 15.24
CA GLU A 28 35.76 2.87 14.20
C GLU A 28 34.78 2.03 13.36
N ILE A 29 33.84 1.35 14.01
CA ILE A 29 32.84 0.52 13.33
C ILE A 29 31.82 1.41 12.58
N ALA A 30 31.39 2.52 13.16
CA ALA A 30 30.46 3.46 12.51
C ALA A 30 31.05 4.02 11.20
N GLU A 31 32.35 4.34 11.18
CA GLU A 31 33.07 4.76 9.97
C GLU A 31 33.08 3.67 8.89
N LYS A 32 33.13 2.38 9.28
CA LYS A 32 33.00 1.26 8.32
C LYS A 32 31.60 1.17 7.71
N VAL A 33 30.55 1.39 8.51
CA VAL A 33 29.16 1.40 8.01
C VAL A 33 28.95 2.53 7.01
N ILE A 34 29.39 3.75 7.33
CA ILE A 34 29.25 4.92 6.45
C ILE A 34 30.08 4.79 5.17
N SER A 35 31.26 4.15 5.23
CA SER A 35 32.08 3.88 4.04
C SER A 35 31.57 2.71 3.18
N HIS A 36 30.37 2.20 3.47
CA HIS A 36 29.75 1.06 2.80
C HIS A 36 30.63 -0.21 2.82
N THR A 37 31.37 -0.42 3.91
CA THR A 37 32.24 -1.60 4.06
C THR A 37 31.42 -2.88 3.94
N VAL A 38 31.81 -3.74 3.01
CA VAL A 38 31.10 -4.99 2.70
C VAL A 38 31.21 -5.98 3.86
N GLU A 39 32.42 -6.13 4.39
CA GLU A 39 32.75 -7.04 5.48
C GLU A 39 33.97 -6.50 6.23
N TRP A 40 33.98 -6.60 7.55
CA TRP A 40 35.14 -6.27 8.37
C TRP A 40 35.19 -7.19 9.59
N ARG A 41 36.39 -7.70 9.92
CA ARG A 41 36.58 -8.66 11.01
C ARG A 41 37.70 -8.21 11.94
N LYS A 42 37.50 -8.42 13.24
CA LYS A 42 38.51 -8.22 14.28
C LYS A 42 38.51 -9.40 15.26
N SER A 43 39.68 -9.97 15.50
CA SER A 43 39.88 -10.97 16.57
C SER A 43 39.84 -10.28 17.94
N LEU A 44 39.13 -10.90 18.88
CA LEU A 44 39.03 -10.48 20.28
C LEU A 44 40.04 -11.25 21.13
N SER A 45 40.42 -10.70 22.29
CA SER A 45 41.38 -11.35 23.21
C SER A 45 40.93 -12.72 23.72
N ASP A 46 39.63 -13.00 23.76
CA ASP A 46 39.05 -14.27 24.19
C ASP A 46 39.00 -15.36 23.11
N GLY A 47 39.58 -15.09 21.93
CA GLY A 47 39.64 -16.02 20.81
C GLY A 47 38.40 -16.01 19.91
N ARG A 48 37.34 -15.25 20.25
CA ARG A 48 36.21 -15.01 19.34
C ARG A 48 36.60 -13.95 18.31
N SER A 49 35.74 -13.76 17.29
CA SER A 49 35.90 -12.64 16.36
C SER A 49 34.62 -11.83 16.22
N LEU A 50 34.77 -10.51 16.26
CA LEU A 50 33.72 -9.57 15.90
C LEU A 50 33.72 -9.37 14.39
N LEU A 51 32.55 -9.54 13.78
CA LEU A 51 32.31 -9.40 12.35
C LEU A 51 31.28 -8.31 12.11
N LEU A 52 31.63 -7.29 11.33
CA LEU A 52 30.68 -6.42 10.66
C LEU A 52 30.36 -7.01 9.29
N LEU A 53 29.09 -7.30 9.05
CA LEU A 53 28.62 -7.98 7.85
C LEU A 53 27.52 -7.16 7.18
N ARG A 54 27.69 -6.83 5.89
CA ARG A 54 26.66 -6.20 5.08
C ARG A 54 25.83 -7.25 4.34
N LEU A 55 24.52 -7.24 4.55
CA LEU A 55 23.54 -7.89 3.68
C LEU A 55 23.03 -6.85 2.67
N SER A 56 23.22 -7.10 1.38
CA SER A 56 22.68 -6.29 0.29
C SER A 56 21.61 -7.07 -0.47
N LEU A 57 20.41 -6.47 -0.60
CA LEU A 57 19.25 -7.04 -1.26
C LEU A 57 18.90 -6.23 -2.52
N PRO A 58 18.61 -6.87 -3.67
CA PRO A 58 18.30 -6.16 -4.90
C PRO A 58 16.98 -5.40 -4.80
N VAL A 59 16.99 -4.13 -5.21
CA VAL A 59 15.81 -3.25 -5.23
C VAL A 59 15.38 -2.93 -6.65
N VAL A 60 14.10 -3.15 -6.96
CA VAL A 60 13.53 -2.84 -8.29
C VAL A 60 12.67 -1.58 -8.20
N GLU A 61 13.16 -0.48 -8.78
CA GLU A 61 12.59 0.87 -8.67
C GLU A 61 11.39 1.13 -9.61
N ARG A 62 10.69 0.06 -10.00
CA ARG A 62 9.47 0.16 -10.82
C ARG A 62 8.23 0.18 -9.95
N GLU A 63 7.36 1.16 -10.15
CA GLU A 63 6.12 1.36 -9.37
C GLU A 63 5.32 0.06 -9.18
N GLU A 64 5.28 -0.81 -10.20
CA GLU A 64 4.46 -2.02 -10.20
C GLU A 64 4.97 -3.13 -9.28
N VAL A 65 6.23 -3.09 -8.87
CA VAL A 65 6.85 -4.12 -8.00
C VAL A 65 7.66 -3.55 -6.84
N PHE A 66 7.94 -2.25 -6.81
CA PHE A 66 8.81 -1.64 -5.82
C PHE A 66 8.34 -1.90 -4.40
N LEU A 67 7.09 -1.59 -4.07
CA LEU A 67 6.54 -1.87 -2.73
C LEU A 67 6.63 -3.37 -2.39
N GLY A 68 6.28 -4.24 -3.32
CA GLY A 68 6.35 -5.69 -3.11
C GLY A 68 7.77 -6.21 -2.93
N ASN A 69 8.75 -5.56 -3.56
CA ASN A 69 10.16 -5.85 -3.39
C ASN A 69 10.65 -5.36 -2.02
N VAL A 70 10.20 -4.19 -1.53
CA VAL A 70 10.44 -3.75 -0.15
C VAL A 70 9.86 -4.75 0.87
N LEU A 71 8.63 -5.23 0.65
CA LEU A 71 8.01 -6.24 1.52
C LEU A 71 8.75 -7.58 1.49
N LEU A 72 9.18 -8.02 0.30
CA LEU A 72 10.00 -9.22 0.16
C LEU A 72 11.33 -9.07 0.88
N ASN A 73 12.01 -7.93 0.74
CA ASN A 73 13.26 -7.66 1.45
C ASN A 73 13.04 -7.71 2.96
N LYS A 74 11.99 -7.06 3.48
CA LYS A 74 11.63 -7.13 4.91
C LYS A 74 11.42 -8.57 5.39
N PHE A 75 10.70 -9.40 4.63
CA PHE A 75 10.55 -10.81 4.93
C PHE A 75 11.89 -11.57 4.96
N LEU A 76 12.74 -11.33 3.96
CA LEU A 76 14.06 -11.98 3.83
C LEU A 76 14.99 -11.64 5.00
N ILE A 77 15.04 -10.36 5.39
CA ILE A 77 15.81 -9.85 6.54
C ILE A 77 15.32 -10.50 7.84
N THR A 78 14.01 -10.46 8.09
CA THR A 78 13.44 -11.05 9.30
C THR A 78 13.64 -12.56 9.35
N SER A 79 13.61 -13.25 8.20
CA SER A 79 13.93 -14.68 8.12
C SER A 79 15.39 -14.97 8.43
N LEU A 80 16.33 -14.11 8.00
CA LEU A 80 17.76 -14.24 8.33
C LEU A 80 17.99 -14.02 9.84
N GLU A 81 17.36 -13.01 10.41
CA GLU A 81 17.48 -12.73 11.85
C GLU A 81 16.88 -13.86 12.69
N ASN A 82 15.75 -14.42 12.27
CA ASN A 82 15.14 -15.56 12.93
C ASN A 82 16.01 -16.82 12.83
N SER A 83 16.67 -17.05 11.68
CA SER A 83 17.62 -18.15 11.55
C SER A 83 18.83 -17.96 12.47
N MET A 84 19.43 -16.76 12.49
CA MET A 84 20.55 -16.44 13.38
C MET A 84 20.18 -16.61 14.87
N LYS A 85 18.99 -16.15 15.29
CA LYS A 85 18.50 -16.34 16.67
C LYS A 85 18.36 -17.82 17.03
N ARG A 86 17.82 -18.64 16.12
CA ARG A 86 17.64 -20.09 16.33
C ARG A 86 18.96 -20.84 16.41
N SER A 87 19.97 -20.39 15.66
CA SER A 87 21.33 -20.93 15.72
C SER A 87 22.12 -20.47 16.96
N GLY A 88 21.52 -19.64 17.83
CA GLY A 88 22.20 -19.10 19.02
C GLY A 88 23.31 -18.10 18.71
N LEU A 89 23.30 -17.50 17.51
CA LEU A 89 24.26 -16.47 17.14
C LEU A 89 23.98 -15.18 17.92
N LEU A 90 25.04 -14.59 18.45
CA LEU A 90 25.01 -13.27 19.06
C LEU A 90 25.19 -12.24 17.95
N PHE A 91 24.14 -11.49 17.66
CA PHE A 91 24.17 -10.46 16.64
C PHE A 91 23.32 -9.25 17.02
N SER A 92 23.58 -8.13 16.35
CA SER A 92 22.72 -6.95 16.38
C SER A 92 22.68 -6.30 15.00
N LEU A 93 21.48 -5.90 14.56
CA LEU A 93 21.33 -5.02 13.40
C LEU A 93 21.68 -3.61 13.85
N ILE A 94 22.76 -3.07 13.29
CA ILE A 94 23.24 -1.73 13.64
C ILE A 94 22.53 -0.66 12.81
N PHE A 95 22.29 -0.98 11.54
CA PHE A 95 21.67 -0.08 10.59
C PHE A 95 21.01 -0.86 9.45
N GLY A 96 19.91 -0.35 8.90
CA GLY A 96 19.30 -0.90 7.69
C GLY A 96 18.51 0.15 6.91
N ASP A 97 18.61 0.11 5.58
CA ASP A 97 17.78 0.90 4.66
C ASP A 97 16.86 -0.01 3.80
N ILE A 98 16.65 0.29 2.52
CA ILE A 98 15.85 -0.57 1.61
C ILE A 98 16.70 -1.69 0.99
N ARG A 99 18.00 -1.44 0.83
CA ARG A 99 18.96 -2.26 0.09
C ARG A 99 19.99 -2.90 1.01
N ASP A 100 20.62 -2.13 1.88
CA ASP A 100 21.77 -2.53 2.67
C ASP A 100 21.45 -2.58 4.17
N PHE A 101 21.88 -3.68 4.80
CA PHE A 101 21.67 -3.97 6.23
C PHE A 101 23.00 -4.38 6.84
N TYR A 102 23.37 -3.74 7.95
CA TYR A 102 24.65 -3.95 8.63
C TYR A 102 24.43 -4.66 9.96
N TYR A 103 25.06 -5.83 10.08
CA TYR A 103 25.02 -6.66 11.28
C TYR A 103 26.38 -6.66 11.96
N LEU A 104 26.40 -6.51 13.28
CA LEU A 104 27.51 -6.96 14.11
C LEU A 104 27.21 -8.37 14.61
N ILE A 105 28.15 -9.28 14.43
CA ILE A 105 28.02 -10.71 14.74
C ILE A 105 29.27 -11.15 15.49
N ILE A 106 29.10 -11.95 16.55
CA ILE A 106 30.19 -12.67 17.21
C ILE A 106 30.25 -14.08 16.63
N GLN A 107 31.35 -14.41 15.93
CA GLN A 107 31.56 -15.74 15.34
C GLN A 107 32.21 -16.71 16.34
N PRO A 108 31.87 -18.00 16.23
CA PRO A 108 32.75 -18.88 15.45
C PRO A 108 32.10 -19.58 14.23
N TYR A 109 30.81 -19.37 13.95
CA TYR A 109 30.10 -20.13 12.90
C TYR A 109 30.43 -19.69 11.45
N PRO A 110 30.56 -20.65 10.51
CA PRO A 110 30.83 -20.35 9.10
C PRO A 110 29.60 -19.74 8.41
N LEU A 111 29.83 -18.84 7.46
CA LEU A 111 28.77 -18.14 6.74
C LEU A 111 27.85 -19.08 5.94
N ASP A 112 28.40 -20.17 5.41
CA ASP A 112 27.63 -21.17 4.65
C ASP A 112 26.54 -21.85 5.50
N GLU A 113 26.77 -22.02 6.79
CA GLU A 113 25.75 -22.54 7.72
C GLU A 113 24.64 -21.52 7.94
N ILE A 114 24.97 -20.24 8.07
CA ILE A 114 23.98 -19.16 8.20
C ILE A 114 23.06 -19.14 6.97
N ILE A 115 23.64 -19.25 5.77
CA ILE A 115 22.89 -19.30 4.51
C ILE A 115 21.98 -20.53 4.47
N LYS A 116 22.47 -21.70 4.88
CA LYS A 116 21.66 -22.92 4.93
C LYS A 116 20.46 -22.78 5.88
N TYR A 117 20.69 -22.30 7.10
CA TYR A 117 19.58 -22.06 8.05
C TYR A 117 18.62 -20.99 7.57
N TRP A 118 19.11 -20.01 6.81
CA TRP A 118 18.27 -19.00 6.18
C TRP A 118 17.38 -19.59 5.08
N GLU A 119 17.92 -20.43 4.19
CA GLU A 119 17.14 -21.17 3.18
C GLU A 119 16.04 -22.03 3.85
N GLU A 120 16.38 -22.74 4.93
CA GLU A 120 15.44 -23.56 5.72
C GLU A 120 14.33 -22.71 6.36
N GLU A 121 14.68 -21.56 6.95
CA GLU A 121 13.72 -20.65 7.58
C GLU A 121 12.78 -20.00 6.55
N ILE A 122 13.30 -19.62 5.38
CA ILE A 122 12.48 -19.13 4.26
C ILE A 122 11.48 -20.21 3.84
N GLY A 123 11.94 -21.45 3.62
CA GLY A 123 11.06 -22.56 3.24
C GLY A 123 9.93 -22.78 4.25
N ARG A 124 10.28 -22.79 5.55
CA ARG A 124 9.33 -22.93 6.65
C ARG A 124 8.28 -21.82 6.68
N LEU A 125 8.68 -20.57 6.44
CA LEU A 125 7.80 -19.40 6.50
C LEU A 125 7.05 -19.12 5.19
N LEU A 126 7.44 -19.76 4.09
CA LEU A 126 6.87 -19.47 2.77
C LEU A 126 5.35 -19.66 2.69
N PRO A 127 4.73 -20.73 3.26
CA PRO A 127 3.27 -20.83 3.30
C PRO A 127 2.60 -19.66 4.03
N GLU A 128 3.20 -19.17 5.12
CA GLU A 128 2.67 -18.04 5.88
C GLU A 128 2.77 -16.74 5.08
N LEU A 129 3.91 -16.50 4.42
CA LEU A 129 4.10 -15.33 3.56
C LEU A 129 2.95 -15.18 2.54
N TYR A 130 2.53 -16.29 1.93
CA TYR A 130 1.42 -16.29 0.99
C TYR A 130 0.05 -16.20 1.67
N PHE A 131 -0.23 -17.02 2.68
CA PHE A 131 -1.60 -17.32 3.09
C PHE A 131 -1.99 -16.84 4.50
N SER A 132 -1.04 -16.45 5.36
CA SER A 132 -1.38 -15.87 6.66
C SER A 132 -1.80 -14.41 6.50
N ASP A 133 -2.45 -13.88 7.53
CA ASP A 133 -2.63 -12.43 7.66
C ASP A 133 -1.34 -11.76 8.17
N THR A 134 -1.40 -10.45 8.40
CA THR A 134 -0.26 -9.63 8.82
C THR A 134 0.38 -10.16 10.12
N ASP A 135 1.68 -10.46 10.07
CA ASP A 135 2.53 -10.84 11.20
C ASP A 135 3.89 -10.11 11.08
N PRO A 136 4.03 -8.94 11.72
CA PRO A 136 5.25 -8.13 11.64
C PRO A 136 6.50 -8.84 12.20
N VAL A 137 6.33 -9.76 13.16
CA VAL A 137 7.45 -10.51 13.78
C VAL A 137 8.09 -11.46 12.77
N LYS A 138 7.33 -11.91 11.77
CA LYS A 138 7.80 -12.74 10.65
C LYS A 138 8.09 -11.92 9.40
N GLY A 139 7.95 -10.59 9.46
CA GLY A 139 8.10 -9.71 8.29
C GLY A 139 6.98 -9.90 7.25
N ILE A 140 5.81 -10.40 7.66
CA ILE A 140 4.67 -10.68 6.78
C ILE A 140 3.66 -9.55 6.89
N PHE A 141 3.30 -8.93 5.76
CA PHE A 141 2.36 -7.82 5.72
C PHE A 141 1.23 -8.08 4.73
N GLY A 142 0.03 -7.61 5.08
CA GLY A 142 -1.16 -7.77 4.27
C GLY A 142 -1.95 -9.01 4.63
N ASP A 143 -3.22 -8.99 4.27
CA ASP A 143 -4.21 -9.97 4.71
C ASP A 143 -4.64 -10.81 3.52
N PHE A 144 -4.70 -12.14 3.70
CA PHE A 144 -5.04 -13.05 2.62
C PHE A 144 -6.44 -12.76 2.05
N SER A 145 -7.31 -12.23 2.90
CA SER A 145 -8.66 -11.73 2.56
C SER A 145 -8.68 -10.76 1.38
N ASN A 146 -7.63 -9.96 1.18
CA ASN A 146 -7.54 -8.98 0.08
C ASN A 146 -7.43 -9.63 -1.30
N MET A 147 -7.16 -10.95 -1.35
CA MET A 147 -7.11 -11.74 -2.57
C MET A 147 -8.51 -12.21 -3.03
N PHE A 148 -9.56 -12.04 -2.22
CA PHE A 148 -10.93 -12.49 -2.51
C PHE A 148 -11.82 -11.34 -3.03
N SER A 149 -11.39 -10.65 -4.09
CA SER A 149 -12.15 -9.57 -4.73
C SER A 149 -13.06 -10.05 -5.87
N PHE A 150 -13.35 -11.35 -5.93
CA PHE A 150 -14.14 -11.99 -6.99
C PHE A 150 -15.57 -11.43 -7.04
N ARG A 151 -15.90 -10.76 -8.15
CA ARG A 151 -17.27 -10.28 -8.43
C ARG A 151 -17.81 -10.72 -9.80
N LYS A 152 -16.94 -10.98 -10.78
CA LYS A 152 -17.26 -11.44 -12.14
C LYS A 152 -16.09 -12.23 -12.74
N SER A 153 -16.35 -12.84 -13.90
CA SER A 153 -15.62 -13.92 -14.54
C SER A 153 -14.71 -13.50 -15.71
N ASP A 154 -13.69 -12.69 -15.42
CA ASP A 154 -12.51 -12.52 -16.29
C ASP A 154 -11.26 -12.93 -15.47
N PHE A 155 -10.56 -13.99 -15.90
CA PHE A 155 -9.73 -14.89 -15.05
C PHE A 155 -8.23 -14.59 -15.07
N GLU A 156 -7.78 -13.73 -15.97
CA GLU A 156 -6.39 -13.33 -16.08
C GLU A 156 -6.30 -11.82 -16.32
N PRO A 157 -5.34 -11.14 -15.69
CA PRO A 157 -4.39 -11.64 -14.69
C PRO A 157 -4.99 -11.82 -13.29
N PHE A 158 -4.49 -12.77 -12.49
CA PHE A 158 -4.92 -12.99 -11.10
C PHE A 158 -3.72 -13.25 -10.17
N PRO A 159 -3.71 -12.69 -8.93
CA PRO A 159 -2.55 -12.81 -8.03
C PRO A 159 -2.13 -14.25 -7.73
N ILE A 160 -3.09 -15.17 -7.67
CA ILE A 160 -2.84 -16.55 -7.25
C ILE A 160 -1.89 -17.31 -8.17
N TYR A 161 -1.73 -16.89 -9.42
CA TYR A 161 -0.79 -17.54 -10.35
C TYR A 161 0.67 -17.27 -10.01
N ALA A 162 0.96 -16.34 -9.09
CA ALA A 162 2.28 -16.15 -8.50
C ALA A 162 2.59 -17.15 -7.37
N VAL A 163 1.63 -18.01 -6.97
CA VAL A 163 1.84 -19.05 -5.96
C VAL A 163 2.60 -20.23 -6.57
N PRO A 164 3.61 -20.79 -5.88
CA PRO A 164 4.30 -21.98 -6.36
C PRO A 164 3.47 -23.25 -6.21
N SER A 165 3.63 -24.19 -7.15
CA SER A 165 2.81 -25.40 -7.23
C SER A 165 2.97 -26.33 -6.03
N PHE A 166 4.15 -26.36 -5.38
CA PHE A 166 4.36 -27.12 -4.15
C PHE A 166 3.54 -26.60 -2.95
N LEU A 167 3.04 -25.36 -3.00
CA LEU A 167 2.14 -24.79 -1.99
C LEU A 167 0.64 -24.98 -2.33
N ARG A 168 0.30 -25.77 -3.35
CA ARG A 168 -1.10 -25.98 -3.79
C ARG A 168 -2.01 -26.46 -2.67
N ALA A 169 -1.56 -27.40 -1.84
CA ALA A 169 -2.36 -27.89 -0.71
C ALA A 169 -2.55 -26.82 0.37
N ASN A 170 -1.52 -26.01 0.65
CA ASN A 170 -1.61 -24.88 1.59
C ASN A 170 -2.58 -23.81 1.07
N LEU A 171 -2.53 -23.50 -0.24
CA LEU A 171 -3.45 -22.59 -0.90
C LEU A 171 -4.90 -23.06 -0.75
N GLU A 172 -5.19 -24.32 -1.10
CA GLU A 172 -6.55 -24.85 -1.00
C GLU A 172 -7.07 -24.80 0.44
N ARG A 173 -6.25 -25.20 1.42
CA ARG A 173 -6.60 -25.10 2.85
C ARG A 173 -6.93 -23.65 3.23
N ALA A 174 -6.08 -22.69 2.84
CA ALA A 174 -6.30 -21.28 3.13
C ALA A 174 -7.60 -20.75 2.51
N ILE A 175 -7.91 -21.14 1.27
CA ILE A 175 -9.17 -20.81 0.59
C ILE A 175 -10.35 -21.37 1.36
N ARG A 176 -10.31 -22.66 1.72
CA ARG A 176 -11.39 -23.33 2.46
C ARG A 176 -11.64 -22.66 3.80
N THR A 177 -10.58 -22.44 4.60
CA THR A 177 -10.67 -21.75 5.88
C THR A 177 -11.26 -20.34 5.73
N LYS A 178 -10.85 -19.60 4.69
CA LYS A 178 -11.39 -18.25 4.46
C LYS A 178 -12.88 -18.28 4.14
N ILE A 179 -13.32 -19.19 3.27
CA ILE A 179 -14.73 -19.31 2.91
C ILE A 179 -15.55 -19.75 4.14
N GLN A 180 -15.06 -20.69 4.93
CA GLN A 180 -15.69 -21.11 6.19
C GLN A 180 -15.84 -19.93 7.16
N HIS A 181 -14.83 -19.08 7.31
CA HIS A 181 -14.91 -17.88 8.14
C HIS A 181 -15.97 -16.89 7.62
N MET A 182 -16.06 -16.70 6.30
CA MET A 182 -17.10 -15.85 5.69
C MET A 182 -18.50 -16.42 5.93
N LEU A 183 -18.67 -17.74 5.86
CA LEU A 183 -19.93 -18.42 6.18
C LEU A 183 -20.26 -18.36 7.68
N ALA A 184 -19.28 -18.34 8.57
CA ALA A 184 -19.49 -18.26 10.02
C ALA A 184 -19.98 -16.87 10.49
N SER A 185 -19.77 -15.82 9.68
CA SER A 185 -20.24 -14.46 9.98
C SER A 185 -21.77 -14.39 10.13
N SER A 186 -22.23 -13.51 11.02
CA SER A 186 -23.65 -13.17 11.17
C SER A 186 -24.22 -12.45 9.96
N GLU A 187 -23.37 -11.89 9.09
CA GLU A 187 -23.74 -11.15 7.87
C GLU A 187 -23.24 -11.89 6.60
N TRP A 188 -23.10 -13.22 6.67
CA TRP A 188 -22.56 -14.01 5.56
C TRP A 188 -23.33 -13.84 4.25
N GLU A 189 -24.63 -13.52 4.31
CA GLU A 189 -25.47 -13.27 3.14
C GLU A 189 -24.88 -12.14 2.29
N GLU A 190 -24.33 -11.10 2.92
CA GLU A 190 -23.69 -9.97 2.21
C GLU A 190 -22.45 -10.40 1.42
N SER A 191 -21.84 -11.51 1.81
CA SER A 191 -20.68 -12.10 1.19
C SER A 191 -21.01 -13.23 0.22
N LEU A 192 -22.30 -13.57 0.02
CA LEU A 192 -22.73 -14.73 -0.77
C LEU A 192 -22.11 -14.75 -2.16
N GLN A 193 -22.19 -13.63 -2.90
CA GLN A 193 -21.61 -13.53 -4.25
C GLN A 193 -20.12 -13.88 -4.25
N THR A 194 -19.36 -13.35 -3.28
CA THR A 194 -17.92 -13.62 -3.15
C THR A 194 -17.67 -15.09 -2.82
N ILE A 195 -18.45 -15.67 -1.90
CA ILE A 195 -18.35 -17.08 -1.50
C ILE A 195 -18.53 -17.99 -2.71
N VAL A 196 -19.67 -17.89 -3.41
CA VAL A 196 -19.98 -18.78 -4.56
C VAL A 196 -19.03 -18.54 -5.73
N SER A 197 -18.57 -17.30 -5.93
CA SER A 197 -17.57 -16.99 -6.96
C SER A 197 -16.21 -17.61 -6.64
N SER A 198 -15.81 -17.59 -5.38
CA SER A 198 -14.55 -18.20 -4.94
C SER A 198 -14.60 -19.72 -5.08
N ILE A 199 -15.70 -20.35 -4.64
CA ILE A 199 -15.86 -21.80 -4.79
C ILE A 199 -15.83 -22.19 -6.27
N ALA A 200 -16.58 -21.50 -7.13
CA ALA A 200 -16.57 -21.80 -8.56
C ALA A 200 -15.18 -21.59 -9.19
N PHE A 201 -14.49 -20.49 -8.87
CA PHE A 201 -13.15 -20.21 -9.40
C PHE A 201 -12.15 -21.31 -9.04
N PHE A 202 -12.14 -21.75 -7.77
CA PHE A 202 -11.14 -22.68 -7.29
C PHE A 202 -11.49 -24.15 -7.56
N TYR A 203 -12.76 -24.55 -7.52
CA TYR A 203 -13.17 -25.96 -7.67
C TYR A 203 -13.83 -26.30 -9.02
N GLY A 204 -14.11 -25.30 -9.87
CA GLY A 204 -14.68 -25.50 -11.20
C GLY A 204 -13.66 -25.99 -12.23
N LYS A 205 -14.09 -26.88 -13.16
CA LYS A 205 -13.30 -27.36 -14.30
C LYS A 205 -13.52 -26.47 -15.54
N THR A 206 -12.56 -26.41 -16.46
CA THR A 206 -12.67 -25.63 -17.72
C THR A 206 -12.80 -26.45 -18.99
N SER A 207 -12.70 -27.78 -18.92
CA SER A 207 -12.74 -28.63 -20.11
C SER A 207 -14.16 -28.73 -20.68
N GLY A 208 -14.36 -28.23 -21.91
CA GLY A 208 -15.58 -28.45 -22.71
C GLY A 208 -16.38 -27.20 -23.11
N GLY A 209 -15.96 -25.99 -22.73
CA GLY A 209 -16.70 -24.75 -23.06
C GLY A 209 -17.88 -24.45 -22.11
N SER A 210 -18.01 -25.19 -21.02
CA SER A 210 -19.07 -25.07 -20.00
C SER A 210 -18.88 -23.87 -19.06
N GLY A 211 -17.65 -23.39 -18.85
CA GLY A 211 -17.39 -22.14 -18.13
C GLY A 211 -17.71 -22.19 -16.63
N ASP A 212 -17.50 -23.32 -15.95
CA ASP A 212 -17.81 -23.49 -14.51
C ASP A 212 -17.11 -22.45 -13.64
N CYS A 213 -15.79 -22.32 -13.82
CA CYS A 213 -15.03 -21.33 -13.07
C CYS A 213 -15.55 -19.91 -13.36
N GLN A 214 -16.03 -19.67 -14.59
CA GLN A 214 -16.59 -18.41 -15.10
C GLN A 214 -18.05 -18.14 -14.69
N SER A 215 -18.77 -19.09 -14.12
CA SER A 215 -20.17 -18.85 -13.78
C SER A 215 -20.55 -19.66 -12.56
N PRO A 216 -20.65 -19.02 -11.38
CA PRO A 216 -21.03 -19.72 -10.14
C PRO A 216 -22.37 -20.45 -10.27
N ALA A 217 -23.32 -19.86 -10.99
CA ALA A 217 -24.59 -20.50 -11.28
C ALA A 217 -24.44 -21.76 -12.16
N THR A 218 -23.58 -21.74 -13.18
CA THR A 218 -23.32 -22.94 -14.00
C THR A 218 -22.59 -24.01 -13.20
N PHE A 219 -21.58 -23.63 -12.42
CA PHE A 219 -20.87 -24.57 -11.57
C PHE A 219 -21.81 -25.28 -10.58
N LEU A 220 -22.71 -24.53 -9.92
CA LEU A 220 -23.71 -25.12 -9.02
C LEU A 220 -24.64 -26.11 -9.74
N ILE A 221 -25.07 -25.80 -10.97
CA ILE A 221 -25.89 -26.72 -11.77
C ILE A 221 -25.12 -27.99 -12.11
N HIS A 222 -23.88 -27.87 -12.60
CA HIS A 222 -23.06 -29.03 -12.95
C HIS A 222 -22.68 -29.88 -11.73
N LEU A 223 -22.53 -29.28 -10.54
CA LEU A 223 -22.39 -30.04 -9.28
C LEU A 223 -23.55 -31.01 -9.04
N ALA A 224 -24.76 -30.70 -9.53
CA ALA A 224 -25.92 -31.59 -9.41
C ALA A 224 -26.14 -32.48 -10.63
N SER A 225 -25.99 -31.95 -11.86
CA SER A 225 -26.33 -32.67 -13.08
C SER A 225 -25.20 -33.50 -13.67
N GLU A 226 -23.95 -33.05 -13.54
CA GLU A 226 -22.79 -33.67 -14.21
C GLU A 226 -21.86 -34.39 -13.22
N TYR A 227 -21.58 -33.75 -12.08
CA TYR A 227 -20.62 -34.26 -11.09
C TYR A 227 -21.28 -35.12 -10.00
N GLY A 228 -22.61 -35.06 -9.86
CA GLY A 228 -23.36 -35.83 -8.85
C GLY A 228 -22.96 -35.54 -7.39
N ILE A 229 -22.33 -34.39 -7.13
CA ILE A 229 -21.85 -33.99 -5.80
C ILE A 229 -23.01 -33.45 -4.96
N VAL A 230 -23.99 -32.80 -5.59
CA VAL A 230 -25.16 -32.19 -4.96
C VAL A 230 -26.42 -32.86 -5.51
N GLN A 231 -27.44 -33.09 -4.68
CA GLN A 231 -28.73 -33.57 -5.18
C GLN A 231 -29.52 -32.39 -5.78
N PRO A 232 -30.19 -32.55 -6.93
CA PRO A 232 -30.96 -31.46 -7.55
C PRO A 232 -31.96 -30.78 -6.60
N GLN A 233 -32.61 -31.56 -5.73
CA GLN A 233 -33.55 -31.08 -4.73
C GLN A 233 -32.92 -30.08 -3.75
N GLU A 234 -31.64 -30.24 -3.42
CA GLU A 234 -30.95 -29.36 -2.47
C GLU A 234 -30.66 -27.99 -3.08
N LEU A 235 -30.45 -27.92 -4.40
CA LEU A 235 -30.36 -26.64 -5.12
C LEU A 235 -31.73 -25.95 -5.19
N ILE A 236 -32.79 -26.72 -5.42
CA ILE A 236 -34.16 -26.22 -5.44
C ILE A 236 -34.51 -25.57 -4.11
N GLU A 237 -34.27 -26.27 -3.00
CA GLU A 237 -34.51 -25.75 -1.65
C GLU A 237 -33.60 -24.58 -1.29
N ALA A 238 -32.31 -24.64 -1.65
CA ALA A 238 -31.36 -23.57 -1.34
C ALA A 238 -31.70 -22.25 -2.03
N PHE A 239 -32.22 -22.29 -3.27
CA PHE A 239 -32.50 -21.11 -4.09
C PHE A 239 -33.99 -20.80 -4.26
N ASN A 240 -34.89 -21.50 -3.56
CA ASN A 240 -36.34 -21.39 -3.72
C ASN A 240 -36.79 -21.46 -5.19
N LEU A 241 -36.24 -22.41 -5.95
CA LEU A 241 -36.51 -22.54 -7.38
C LEU A 241 -37.91 -23.10 -7.60
N ASP A 242 -38.62 -22.58 -8.60
CA ASP A 242 -39.94 -23.07 -8.98
C ASP A 242 -39.81 -24.41 -9.74
N ILE A 243 -40.37 -25.46 -9.15
CA ILE A 243 -40.27 -26.86 -9.62
C ILE A 243 -41.19 -27.10 -10.83
N SER A 244 -42.11 -26.18 -11.14
CA SER A 244 -43.08 -26.32 -12.24
C SER A 244 -42.50 -26.14 -13.65
N ALA A 245 -41.24 -25.72 -13.77
CA ALA A 245 -40.61 -25.51 -15.07
C ALA A 245 -39.89 -26.77 -15.54
N ASP A 246 -40.44 -27.42 -16.58
CA ASP A 246 -39.67 -28.26 -17.48
C ASP A 246 -38.41 -27.51 -17.97
N ILE A 247 -37.29 -27.83 -17.31
CA ILE A 247 -35.93 -28.01 -17.79
C ILE A 247 -35.50 -27.11 -18.96
N HIS A 248 -35.48 -25.79 -18.73
CA HIS A 248 -34.46 -24.95 -19.36
C HIS A 248 -33.39 -24.59 -18.32
N VAL A 249 -32.23 -25.25 -18.41
CA VAL A 249 -31.00 -24.95 -17.65
C VAL A 249 -30.71 -23.43 -17.60
N LYS A 250 -31.07 -22.72 -18.67
CA LYS A 250 -30.95 -21.26 -18.76
C LYS A 250 -31.87 -20.50 -17.77
N ALA A 251 -33.12 -20.93 -17.60
CA ALA A 251 -34.07 -20.30 -16.67
C ALA A 251 -33.64 -20.50 -15.22
N VAL A 252 -33.22 -21.72 -14.86
CA VAL A 252 -32.65 -22.04 -13.53
C VAL A 252 -31.39 -21.22 -13.27
N LYS A 253 -30.47 -21.17 -14.24
CA LYS A 253 -29.25 -20.35 -14.16
C LYS A 253 -29.56 -18.88 -13.91
N ASP A 254 -30.58 -18.32 -14.56
CA ASP A 254 -30.95 -16.91 -14.39
C ASP A 254 -31.64 -16.63 -13.05
N GLN A 255 -32.43 -17.57 -12.51
CA GLN A 255 -32.97 -17.48 -11.15
C GLN A 255 -31.85 -17.51 -10.09
N ILE A 256 -30.89 -18.45 -10.20
CA ILE A 256 -29.72 -18.52 -9.30
C ILE A 256 -28.89 -17.23 -9.39
N LYS A 257 -28.63 -16.70 -10.59
CA LYS A 257 -27.90 -15.42 -10.74
C LYS A 257 -28.60 -14.25 -10.08
N LYS A 258 -29.93 -14.17 -10.19
CA LYS A 258 -30.74 -13.12 -9.53
C LYS A 258 -30.60 -13.21 -8.01
N SER A 259 -30.52 -14.43 -7.47
CA SER A 259 -30.40 -14.67 -6.03
C SER A 259 -29.12 -14.12 -5.40
N PHE A 260 -28.04 -14.01 -6.17
CA PHE A 260 -26.78 -13.44 -5.69
C PHE A 260 -26.79 -11.91 -5.58
N SER A 261 -27.77 -11.25 -6.20
CA SER A 261 -27.87 -9.79 -6.25
C SER A 261 -28.73 -9.27 -5.10
N ILE A 262 -28.13 -8.90 -3.98
CA ILE A 262 -28.85 -8.22 -2.89
C ILE A 262 -29.24 -6.81 -3.38
N LYS A 263 -30.52 -6.59 -3.67
CA LYS A 263 -31.06 -5.26 -3.93
C LYS A 263 -31.41 -4.59 -2.60
N ARG A 264 -30.81 -3.43 -2.32
CA ARG A 264 -31.28 -2.52 -1.27
C ARG A 264 -32.40 -1.66 -1.85
N ASP A 265 -33.63 -1.88 -1.42
CA ASP A 265 -34.70 -0.93 -1.69
C ASP A 265 -34.44 0.36 -0.90
N LYS A 266 -34.12 1.44 -1.61
CA LYS A 266 -33.79 2.75 -1.01
C LYS A 266 -34.97 3.32 -0.20
N GLN A 267 -36.20 2.88 -0.46
CA GLN A 267 -37.39 3.42 0.19
C GLN A 267 -37.86 2.61 1.40
N LYS A 268 -37.59 1.30 1.48
CA LYS A 268 -38.19 0.44 2.52
C LYS A 268 -37.23 -0.13 3.57
N ARG A 269 -35.91 0.12 3.48
CA ARG A 269 -34.88 -0.47 4.38
C ARG A 269 -35.01 -2.00 4.56
N THR A 270 -35.76 -2.70 3.71
CA THR A 270 -36.00 -4.14 3.76
C THR A 270 -35.19 -4.82 2.67
N ARG A 271 -34.51 -5.90 3.04
CA ARG A 271 -33.65 -6.69 2.15
C ARG A 271 -34.52 -7.76 1.50
N GLU A 272 -34.59 -7.80 0.17
CA GLU A 272 -35.23 -8.90 -0.54
C GLU A 272 -34.21 -10.04 -0.70
N ILE A 273 -34.41 -11.13 0.05
CA ILE A 273 -33.58 -12.34 -0.03
C ILE A 273 -34.32 -13.35 -0.91
N LEU A 274 -33.72 -13.71 -2.05
CA LEU A 274 -34.31 -14.60 -3.05
C LEU A 274 -33.83 -16.06 -2.94
N PHE A 275 -33.28 -16.45 -1.79
CA PHE A 275 -32.76 -17.79 -1.51
C PHE A 275 -33.14 -18.19 -0.07
N ASN A 276 -33.02 -19.47 0.26
CA ASN A 276 -33.21 -19.97 1.63
C ASN A 276 -31.87 -19.94 2.39
N PRO A 277 -31.67 -19.03 3.36
CA PRO A 277 -30.36 -18.85 4.01
C PRO A 277 -29.88 -20.12 4.72
N THR A 278 -30.79 -20.84 5.38
CA THR A 278 -30.46 -22.04 6.14
C THR A 278 -30.04 -23.19 5.22
N HIS A 279 -30.81 -23.46 4.17
CA HIS A 279 -30.51 -24.55 3.24
C HIS A 279 -29.26 -24.24 2.41
N LEU A 280 -29.11 -22.99 1.92
CA LEU A 280 -27.93 -22.59 1.16
C LEU A 280 -26.65 -22.65 1.99
N LYS A 281 -26.67 -22.16 3.24
CA LYS A 281 -25.50 -22.24 4.13
C LYS A 281 -25.11 -23.69 4.41
N LYS A 282 -26.08 -24.57 4.70
CA LYS A 282 -25.83 -26.01 4.89
C LYS A 282 -25.23 -26.66 3.64
N LEU A 283 -25.76 -26.34 2.46
CA LEU A 283 -25.26 -26.84 1.18
C LEU A 283 -23.79 -26.43 0.98
N LEU A 284 -23.47 -25.14 1.17
CA LEU A 284 -22.11 -24.63 0.98
C LEU A 284 -21.10 -25.22 1.96
N ILE A 285 -21.45 -25.37 3.24
CA ILE A 285 -20.58 -26.01 4.24
C ILE A 285 -20.27 -27.45 3.82
N ARG A 286 -21.31 -28.23 3.50
CA ARG A 286 -21.13 -29.63 3.11
C ARG A 286 -20.33 -29.78 1.81
N LEU A 287 -20.45 -28.84 0.88
CA LEU A 287 -19.61 -28.80 -0.32
C LEU A 287 -18.12 -28.67 0.04
N LEU A 288 -17.79 -27.76 0.96
CA LEU A 288 -16.40 -27.58 1.42
C LEU A 288 -15.88 -28.85 2.10
N ASP A 289 -16.69 -29.52 2.92
CA ASP A 289 -16.33 -30.78 3.56
C ASP A 289 -16.09 -31.91 2.55
N LYS A 290 -16.90 -31.97 1.48
CA LYS A 290 -16.70 -32.93 0.38
C LYS A 290 -15.41 -32.64 -0.40
N PHE A 291 -15.10 -31.38 -0.68
CA PHE A 291 -13.86 -31.01 -1.35
C PHE A 291 -12.63 -31.35 -0.51
N GLU A 292 -12.70 -31.15 0.81
CA GLU A 292 -11.63 -31.56 1.73
C GLU A 292 -11.35 -33.07 1.64
N LYS A 293 -12.39 -33.91 1.80
CA LYS A 293 -12.25 -35.38 1.70
C LYS A 293 -11.78 -35.84 0.31
N GLY A 294 -12.34 -35.26 -0.75
CA GLY A 294 -11.93 -35.58 -2.12
C GLY A 294 -10.49 -35.19 -2.44
N SER A 295 -10.00 -34.10 -1.84
CA SER A 295 -8.62 -33.65 -2.00
C SER A 295 -7.61 -34.60 -1.36
N THR A 296 -7.95 -35.22 -0.23
CA THR A 296 -7.06 -36.14 0.49
C THR A 296 -6.96 -37.52 -0.16
N GLU A 297 -7.99 -37.96 -0.89
CA GLU A 297 -8.08 -39.33 -1.43
C GLU A 297 -7.66 -39.44 -2.89
N THR A 298 -8.05 -38.48 -3.75
CA THR A 298 -7.89 -38.61 -5.22
C THR A 298 -7.20 -37.42 -5.89
N ASN A 299 -6.98 -36.31 -5.17
CA ASN A 299 -6.48 -35.02 -5.69
C ASN A 299 -7.29 -34.42 -6.87
N GLU A 300 -8.39 -35.05 -7.30
CA GLU A 300 -9.12 -34.69 -8.52
C GLU A 300 -9.73 -33.29 -8.45
N TRP A 301 -10.17 -32.90 -7.25
CA TRP A 301 -10.86 -31.63 -6.98
C TRP A 301 -9.93 -30.52 -6.47
N LEU A 302 -8.64 -30.80 -6.30
CA LEU A 302 -7.70 -29.85 -5.74
C LEU A 302 -7.38 -28.75 -6.76
N LEU A 303 -8.08 -27.62 -6.76
CA LEU A 303 -7.75 -26.46 -7.62
C LEU A 303 -7.60 -26.78 -9.13
N PRO A 304 -8.52 -27.54 -9.78
CA PRO A 304 -8.32 -28.13 -11.10
C PRO A 304 -7.96 -27.11 -12.19
N TYR A 305 -8.56 -25.92 -12.18
CA TYR A 305 -8.26 -24.86 -13.14
C TYR A 305 -6.93 -24.14 -12.88
N VAL A 306 -6.60 -23.91 -11.60
CA VAL A 306 -5.45 -23.08 -11.20
C VAL A 306 -4.14 -23.86 -11.26
N SER A 307 -4.19 -25.17 -11.07
CA SER A 307 -3.01 -26.04 -10.86
C SER A 307 -1.92 -25.91 -11.93
N ASN A 308 -2.31 -25.88 -13.21
CA ASN A 308 -1.37 -25.78 -14.33
C ASN A 308 -0.85 -24.35 -14.56
N LYS A 309 -1.33 -23.38 -13.79
CA LYS A 309 -0.96 -21.96 -13.90
C LYS A 309 -0.08 -21.47 -12.75
N LEU A 310 0.05 -22.28 -11.70
CA LEU A 310 0.98 -22.03 -10.60
C LEU A 310 2.43 -22.10 -11.08
N ILE A 311 3.35 -21.54 -10.30
CA ILE A 311 4.78 -21.56 -10.64
C ILE A 311 5.31 -22.98 -10.50
N GLN A 312 5.75 -23.57 -11.63
CA GLN A 312 6.24 -24.95 -11.72
C GLN A 312 7.74 -25.03 -11.40
N GLU A 313 8.12 -24.60 -10.20
CA GLU A 313 9.49 -24.75 -9.68
C GLU A 313 9.46 -25.59 -8.41
N SER A 314 10.54 -26.33 -8.15
CA SER A 314 10.68 -27.05 -6.88
C SER A 314 10.88 -26.06 -5.73
N GLU A 315 10.57 -26.47 -4.50
CA GLU A 315 10.74 -25.62 -3.31
C GLU A 315 12.15 -25.07 -3.18
N LYS A 316 13.15 -25.94 -3.31
CA LYS A 316 14.57 -25.55 -3.23
C LYS A 316 14.95 -24.53 -4.29
N GLU A 317 14.52 -24.73 -5.54
CA GLU A 317 14.86 -23.81 -6.62
C GLU A 317 14.12 -22.47 -6.48
N PHE A 318 12.87 -22.51 -6.01
CA PHE A 318 12.09 -21.32 -5.73
C PHE A 318 12.77 -20.44 -4.67
N ILE A 319 13.18 -21.03 -3.54
CA ILE A 319 13.88 -20.32 -2.45
C ILE A 319 15.17 -19.69 -2.98
N ARG A 320 15.97 -20.45 -3.73
CA ARG A 320 17.20 -19.94 -4.36
C ARG A 320 16.94 -18.76 -5.29
N VAL A 321 15.86 -18.80 -6.07
CA VAL A 321 15.48 -17.66 -6.91
C VAL A 321 15.07 -16.45 -6.07
N LEU A 322 14.44 -16.61 -4.90
CA LEU A 322 14.09 -15.48 -4.01
C LEU A 322 15.34 -14.78 -3.45
N ILE A 323 16.38 -15.53 -3.09
CA ILE A 323 17.63 -14.98 -2.55
C ILE A 323 18.73 -14.74 -3.60
N GLN A 324 18.45 -15.04 -4.88
CA GLN A 324 19.39 -14.79 -5.98
C GLN A 324 19.81 -13.31 -6.03
N ASP A 325 21.07 -13.04 -6.34
CA ASP A 325 21.65 -11.68 -6.40
C ASP A 325 21.69 -10.93 -5.06
N CYS A 326 21.36 -11.60 -3.94
CA CYS A 326 21.66 -11.08 -2.62
C CYS A 326 23.16 -11.23 -2.33
N GLN A 327 23.74 -10.28 -1.62
CA GLN A 327 25.14 -10.32 -1.22
C GLN A 327 25.22 -10.33 0.31
N ILE A 328 25.91 -11.30 0.90
CA ILE A 328 26.20 -11.35 2.33
C ILE A 328 27.71 -11.26 2.49
N GLY A 329 28.22 -10.12 2.98
CA GLY A 329 29.65 -9.84 2.98
C GLY A 329 30.22 -9.98 1.57
N HIS A 330 31.37 -10.62 1.43
CA HIS A 330 31.93 -10.88 0.09
C HIS A 330 31.24 -12.01 -0.68
N TYR A 331 30.29 -12.73 -0.05
CA TYR A 331 29.60 -13.85 -0.67
C TYR A 331 28.38 -13.38 -1.47
N GLY A 332 28.45 -13.54 -2.80
CA GLY A 332 27.31 -13.27 -3.69
C GLY A 332 26.50 -14.55 -3.95
N LEU A 333 25.21 -14.53 -3.62
CA LEU A 333 24.30 -15.65 -3.86
C LEU A 333 23.91 -15.70 -5.35
N ARG A 334 24.72 -16.42 -6.13
CA ARG A 334 24.50 -16.62 -7.57
C ARG A 334 24.19 -18.08 -7.88
N TYR A 335 22.91 -18.37 -8.11
CA TYR A 335 22.48 -19.68 -8.57
C TYR A 335 22.42 -19.67 -10.10
N SER A 336 23.38 -20.33 -10.75
CA SER A 336 23.42 -20.42 -12.21
C SER A 336 22.41 -21.45 -12.71
N LYS A 337 21.21 -21.00 -13.10
CA LYS A 337 20.34 -21.80 -13.98
C LYS A 337 20.69 -21.42 -15.41
N LYS A 338 21.34 -22.31 -16.16
CA LYS A 338 21.46 -22.16 -17.62
C LYS A 338 20.04 -22.21 -18.19
N MET A 339 19.46 -21.05 -18.49
CA MET A 339 18.18 -20.96 -19.17
C MET A 339 18.43 -20.47 -20.60
N ASP A 340 17.95 -21.25 -21.58
CA ASP A 340 18.00 -20.95 -23.02
C ASP A 340 17.05 -19.81 -23.44
N THR A 341 16.37 -19.16 -22.50
CA THR A 341 15.45 -18.07 -22.83
C THR A 341 16.21 -16.76 -23.00
N SER A 342 16.26 -16.25 -24.23
CA SER A 342 16.82 -14.94 -24.58
C SER A 342 16.03 -13.73 -24.04
N LEU A 343 14.98 -13.95 -23.25
CA LEU A 343 14.03 -12.94 -22.82
C LEU A 343 14.28 -12.55 -21.36
N SER A 344 14.57 -11.27 -21.13
CA SER A 344 14.69 -10.68 -19.80
C SER A 344 13.32 -10.38 -19.19
N CYS A 345 13.23 -10.42 -17.86
CA CYS A 345 12.09 -9.96 -17.10
C CYS A 345 11.77 -8.51 -17.49
N ARG A 346 10.53 -8.25 -17.88
CA ARG A 346 10.09 -6.92 -18.33
C ARG A 346 10.25 -5.83 -17.27
N LEU A 347 10.17 -6.19 -15.99
CA LEU A 347 10.17 -5.23 -14.89
C LEU A 347 11.57 -4.96 -14.35
N CYS A 348 12.33 -6.01 -14.02
CA CYS A 348 13.66 -5.87 -13.43
C CYS A 348 14.83 -6.15 -14.39
N GLY A 349 14.56 -6.63 -15.61
CA GLY A 349 15.60 -6.95 -16.59
C GLY A 349 16.35 -8.26 -16.33
N CYS A 350 16.06 -9.02 -15.26
CA CYS A 350 16.79 -10.25 -14.98
C CYS A 350 16.52 -11.34 -16.05
N ARG A 351 17.51 -12.17 -16.35
CA ARG A 351 17.41 -13.16 -17.45
C ARG A 351 16.58 -14.41 -17.12
N ASN A 352 16.20 -14.58 -15.85
CA ASN A 352 15.40 -15.71 -15.38
C ASN A 352 13.90 -15.37 -15.41
N SER A 353 13.35 -15.19 -16.62
CA SER A 353 11.94 -14.86 -16.81
C SER A 353 11.13 -16.08 -17.26
N ILE A 354 10.25 -16.56 -16.39
CA ILE A 354 9.47 -17.80 -16.60
C ILE A 354 7.96 -17.60 -16.48
N LEU A 355 7.53 -16.53 -15.81
CA LEU A 355 6.12 -16.23 -15.58
C LEU A 355 5.56 -15.47 -16.78
N LEU A 356 4.37 -15.82 -17.25
CA LEU A 356 3.71 -15.08 -18.32
C LEU A 356 3.08 -13.80 -17.76
N ASP A 357 3.41 -12.65 -18.33
CA ASP A 357 2.91 -11.33 -17.89
C ASP A 357 1.37 -11.30 -17.87
N LYS A 358 0.72 -11.92 -18.87
CA LYS A 358 -0.75 -12.03 -18.96
C LYS A 358 -1.41 -12.70 -17.75
N ASN A 359 -0.67 -13.54 -17.00
CA ASN A 359 -1.20 -14.22 -15.83
C ASN A 359 -0.99 -13.39 -14.55
N ILE A 360 0.06 -12.57 -14.47
CA ILE A 360 0.43 -11.87 -13.24
C ILE A 360 -0.26 -10.52 -13.16
N LEU A 361 -0.82 -10.21 -11.99
CA LEU A 361 -1.55 -8.97 -11.77
C LEU A 361 -0.59 -7.79 -11.66
N VAL A 362 -0.30 -7.15 -12.79
CA VAL A 362 0.57 -5.99 -12.88
C VAL A 362 -0.21 -4.74 -13.34
N GLY A 363 0.20 -3.55 -12.89
CA GLY A 363 -0.57 -2.31 -13.04
C GLY A 363 -0.84 -1.86 -14.50
N LEU A 364 -1.81 -0.95 -14.70
CA LEU A 364 -2.22 -0.45 -16.03
C LEU A 364 -1.10 0.22 -16.84
N ALA A 365 -0.08 0.77 -16.18
CA ALA A 365 1.03 1.46 -16.84
C ALA A 365 1.77 0.54 -17.81
N ILE A 366 1.93 -0.73 -17.45
CA ILE A 366 2.54 -1.78 -18.27
C ILE A 366 1.75 -1.96 -19.59
N LYS A 367 0.42 -1.79 -19.55
CA LYS A 367 -0.39 -1.86 -20.76
C LYS A 367 -0.27 -0.66 -21.69
N ARG A 368 0.04 0.54 -21.15
CA ARG A 368 0.28 1.74 -21.98
C ARG A 368 1.55 1.60 -22.83
N PHE A 369 2.54 0.84 -22.36
CA PHE A 369 3.74 0.49 -23.12
C PHE A 369 3.52 -0.66 -24.15
N HIS A 370 2.39 -1.39 -24.12
CA HIS A 370 2.07 -2.38 -25.17
C HIS A 370 1.89 -1.75 -26.56
N ASN A 371 1.62 -0.44 -26.63
CA ASN A 371 1.48 0.24 -27.92
C ASN A 371 2.84 0.59 -28.58
N GLN A 372 3.96 0.47 -27.86
CA GLN A 372 5.30 0.74 -28.38
C GLN A 372 6.11 -0.53 -28.67
N VAL A 373 5.74 -1.66 -28.04
CA VAL A 373 6.31 -2.96 -28.40
C VAL A 373 5.53 -3.48 -29.59
N VAL A 374 6.15 -3.39 -30.77
CA VAL A 374 5.66 -3.93 -32.05
C VAL A 374 4.99 -5.29 -31.77
N ARG A 375 3.68 -5.39 -32.04
CA ARG A 375 2.92 -6.65 -32.00
C ARG A 375 3.53 -7.61 -33.03
N GLN A 376 4.64 -8.26 -32.68
CA GLN A 376 5.16 -9.38 -33.44
C GLN A 376 4.19 -10.52 -33.24
N LYS A 377 3.35 -10.75 -34.26
CA LYS A 377 2.39 -11.85 -34.30
C LYS A 377 3.09 -13.16 -33.93
N GLY A 378 2.52 -13.90 -32.98
CA GLY A 378 2.81 -15.32 -32.79
C GLY A 378 3.71 -15.70 -31.62
N ILE A 379 4.10 -14.79 -30.71
CA ILE A 379 4.89 -15.19 -29.55
C ILE A 379 4.33 -14.55 -28.27
N ASP A 380 3.94 -15.40 -27.32
CA ASP A 380 3.73 -15.07 -25.90
C ASP A 380 5.08 -14.59 -25.29
N LYS A 381 5.58 -13.40 -25.67
CA LYS A 381 6.97 -12.95 -25.39
C LYS A 381 7.20 -12.32 -24.02
N GLU A 382 6.20 -11.69 -23.43
CA GLU A 382 6.43 -10.88 -22.25
C GLU A 382 6.40 -11.76 -21.01
N LYS A 383 7.58 -11.91 -20.41
CA LYS A 383 7.78 -12.73 -19.22
C LYS A 383 8.25 -11.88 -18.04
N LEU A 384 7.86 -12.33 -16.86
CA LEU A 384 8.31 -11.83 -15.58
C LEU A 384 9.16 -12.90 -14.88
N CYS A 385 10.05 -12.46 -14.00
CA CYS A 385 10.74 -13.36 -13.10
C CYS A 385 9.89 -13.68 -11.87
N ILE A 386 10.27 -14.75 -11.16
CA ILE A 386 9.59 -15.17 -9.93
C ILE A 386 9.56 -14.03 -8.91
N LYS A 387 10.69 -13.34 -8.65
CA LYS A 387 10.74 -12.24 -7.68
C LYS A 387 9.71 -11.16 -7.99
N CYS A 388 9.61 -10.72 -9.24
CA CYS A 388 8.61 -9.72 -9.64
C CYS A 388 7.18 -10.24 -9.52
N GLY A 389 6.94 -11.53 -9.79
CA GLY A 389 5.65 -12.18 -9.53
C GLY A 389 5.28 -12.18 -8.05
N VAL A 390 6.22 -12.56 -7.18
CA VAL A 390 6.04 -12.51 -5.71
C VAL A 390 5.82 -11.08 -5.23
N SER A 391 6.59 -10.11 -5.73
CA SER A 391 6.40 -8.70 -5.39
C SER A 391 4.99 -8.21 -5.77
N SER A 392 4.50 -8.54 -6.96
CA SER A 392 3.12 -8.24 -7.39
C SER A 392 2.07 -8.90 -6.46
N TYR A 393 2.32 -10.16 -6.06
CA TYR A 393 1.47 -10.86 -5.08
C TYR A 393 1.42 -10.12 -3.75
N LEU A 394 2.57 -9.74 -3.19
CA LEU A 394 2.66 -9.08 -1.88
C LEU A 394 2.00 -7.70 -1.89
N ILE A 395 2.14 -6.94 -2.99
CA ILE A 395 1.41 -5.68 -3.18
C ILE A 395 -0.10 -5.93 -3.12
N THR A 396 -0.59 -6.95 -3.83
CA THR A 396 -2.03 -7.24 -3.87
C THR A 396 -2.54 -7.77 -2.53
N LYS A 397 -1.74 -8.58 -1.82
CA LYS A 397 -2.06 -9.03 -0.46
C LYS A 397 -2.17 -7.85 0.51
N LEU A 398 -1.29 -6.86 0.38
CA LEU A 398 -1.26 -5.69 1.26
C LEU A 398 -2.36 -4.66 0.95
N LEU A 399 -2.54 -4.34 -0.33
CA LEU A 399 -3.33 -3.22 -0.82
C LEU A 399 -4.66 -3.66 -1.46
N GLY A 400 -4.83 -4.94 -1.74
CA GLY A 400 -5.94 -5.45 -2.51
C GLY A 400 -5.92 -4.98 -3.97
N SER A 401 -7.04 -5.22 -4.63
CA SER A 401 -7.23 -4.97 -6.05
C SER A 401 -8.64 -4.46 -6.32
N TYR A 402 -8.87 -3.91 -7.50
CA TYR A 402 -10.19 -3.48 -7.95
C TYR A 402 -10.37 -3.69 -9.45
N THR A 403 -11.62 -3.73 -9.91
CA THR A 403 -11.99 -3.98 -11.31
C THR A 403 -12.82 -2.82 -11.84
N PRO A 404 -12.21 -1.78 -12.44
CA PRO A 404 -12.93 -0.59 -12.89
C PRO A 404 -13.86 -0.86 -14.10
N LYS A 405 -13.56 -1.85 -14.94
CA LYS A 405 -14.42 -2.23 -16.09
C LYS A 405 -14.43 -3.74 -16.37
N ARG A 406 -13.28 -4.37 -16.63
CA ARG A 406 -13.15 -5.81 -16.96
C ARG A 406 -11.91 -6.44 -16.34
N GLU A 407 -10.79 -5.75 -16.39
CA GLU A 407 -9.53 -6.27 -15.87
C GLU A 407 -9.33 -5.85 -14.41
N GLN A 408 -8.91 -6.81 -13.60
CA GLN A 408 -8.47 -6.56 -12.24
C GLN A 408 -7.13 -5.82 -12.29
N ILE A 409 -6.94 -4.88 -11.38
CA ILE A 409 -5.68 -4.15 -11.21
C ILE A 409 -5.33 -4.00 -9.73
N PRO A 410 -4.04 -3.96 -9.36
CA PRO A 410 -3.65 -3.65 -7.99
C PRO A 410 -4.15 -2.27 -7.60
N LYS A 411 -4.62 -2.10 -6.36
CA LYS A 411 -4.86 -0.75 -5.84
C LYS A 411 -3.51 -0.05 -5.66
N THR A 412 -3.50 1.24 -5.97
CA THR A 412 -2.30 2.09 -5.90
C THR A 412 -2.48 3.09 -4.75
N TYR A 413 -1.38 3.45 -4.08
CA TYR A 413 -1.35 4.25 -2.85
C TYR A 413 -0.18 5.24 -2.91
N ASN A 414 -0.22 6.26 -2.05
CA ASN A 414 0.90 7.17 -1.89
C ASN A 414 1.91 6.56 -0.91
N LEU A 415 3.15 6.40 -1.36
CA LEU A 415 4.25 5.86 -0.58
C LEU A 415 5.16 7.00 -0.15
N ILE A 416 5.38 7.13 1.16
CA ILE A 416 6.30 8.12 1.74
C ILE A 416 7.26 7.38 2.66
N PHE A 417 8.56 7.56 2.45
CA PHE A 417 9.58 7.03 3.35
C PHE A 417 10.04 8.09 4.33
N HIS A 418 10.43 7.68 5.53
CA HIS A 418 10.90 8.58 6.56
C HIS A 418 11.95 7.88 7.43
N TYR A 419 13.11 8.51 7.65
CA TYR A 419 14.03 8.06 8.69
C TYR A 419 13.65 8.72 10.00
N GLY A 420 13.21 7.93 10.97
CA GLY A 420 12.75 8.43 12.27
C GLY A 420 13.16 7.51 13.41
N LYS A 421 13.20 8.07 14.62
CA LYS A 421 13.44 7.33 15.86
C LYS A 421 12.11 6.93 16.47
N HIS A 422 11.76 5.65 16.36
CA HIS A 422 10.52 5.12 16.90
C HIS A 422 10.66 3.70 17.41
N THR A 423 10.15 3.45 18.61
CA THR A 423 9.84 2.12 19.16
C THR A 423 8.63 1.50 18.46
N ASP A 424 8.43 0.19 18.62
CA ASP A 424 7.29 -0.52 18.00
C ASP A 424 5.95 -0.01 18.53
N ASP A 425 5.88 0.34 19.82
CA ASP A 425 4.69 0.90 20.45
C ASP A 425 4.37 2.30 19.92
N GLU A 426 5.38 3.14 19.70
CA GLU A 426 5.21 4.45 19.08
C GLU A 426 4.70 4.34 17.65
N LEU A 427 5.20 3.39 16.85
CA LEU A 427 4.70 3.16 15.49
C LEU A 427 3.25 2.66 15.48
N GLN A 428 2.87 1.81 16.43
CA GLN A 428 1.47 1.39 16.58
C GLN A 428 0.57 2.57 16.95
N SER A 429 1.00 3.41 17.89
CA SER A 429 0.31 4.64 18.27
C SER A 429 0.15 5.59 17.07
N LEU A 430 1.23 5.79 16.32
CA LEU A 430 1.25 6.61 15.11
C LEU A 430 0.28 6.07 14.04
N ASN A 431 0.23 4.76 13.84
CA ASN A 431 -0.69 4.14 12.90
C ASN A 431 -2.15 4.37 13.30
N ARG A 432 -2.47 4.28 14.59
CA ARG A 432 -3.82 4.59 15.12
C ARG A 432 -4.19 6.07 14.92
N LYS A 433 -3.26 7.00 15.18
CA LYS A 433 -3.47 8.44 14.96
C LYS A 433 -3.81 8.74 13.50
N LEU A 434 -3.01 8.21 12.56
CA LEU A 434 -3.25 8.40 11.13
C LEU A 434 -4.58 7.77 10.69
N ASP A 435 -4.87 6.54 11.11
CA ASP A 435 -6.12 5.87 10.77
C ASP A 435 -7.34 6.66 11.24
N ARG A 436 -7.27 7.22 12.46
CA ARG A 436 -8.33 8.06 12.99
C ARG A 436 -8.46 9.36 12.20
N LEU A 437 -7.36 10.02 11.89
CA LEU A 437 -7.36 11.24 11.09
C LEU A 437 -8.04 11.02 9.73
N PHE A 438 -7.62 9.99 8.99
CA PHE A 438 -8.23 9.68 7.69
C PHE A 438 -9.69 9.24 7.80
N THR A 439 -10.10 8.65 8.92
CA THR A 439 -11.52 8.35 9.19
C THR A 439 -12.33 9.63 9.34
N LEU A 440 -11.86 10.57 10.16
CA LEU A 440 -12.54 11.85 10.37
C LEU A 440 -12.60 12.70 9.10
N VAL A 441 -11.51 12.72 8.33
CA VAL A 441 -11.44 13.34 7.00
C VAL A 441 -12.53 12.78 6.07
N ARG A 442 -12.78 11.47 6.10
CA ARG A 442 -13.85 10.84 5.30
C ARG A 442 -15.25 11.21 5.78
N GLU A 443 -15.44 11.27 7.10
CA GLU A 443 -16.74 11.53 7.74
C GLU A 443 -17.19 12.98 7.60
N PHE A 444 -16.32 13.92 7.97
CA PHE A 444 -16.71 15.33 8.18
C PHE A 444 -16.32 16.24 7.01
N ARG A 445 -15.31 15.88 6.19
CA ARG A 445 -14.88 16.58 4.97
C ARG A 445 -14.52 18.08 5.11
N ASN A 446 -14.73 18.67 6.28
CA ASN A 446 -14.53 20.06 6.65
C ASN A 446 -13.75 20.09 7.95
N VAL A 447 -12.68 20.89 8.00
CA VAL A 447 -11.78 20.95 9.16
C VAL A 447 -12.49 21.43 10.42
N ASP A 448 -13.42 22.37 10.32
CA ASP A 448 -14.14 22.85 11.50
C ASP A 448 -15.11 21.78 12.02
N GLU A 449 -15.69 20.97 11.14
CA GLU A 449 -16.49 19.81 11.53
C GLU A 449 -15.61 18.70 12.12
N ILE A 450 -14.41 18.47 11.60
CA ILE A 450 -13.42 17.55 12.18
C ILE A 450 -13.03 18.02 13.59
N ARG A 451 -12.72 19.31 13.77
CA ARG A 451 -12.39 19.91 15.07
C ARG A 451 -13.55 19.81 16.05
N ASN A 452 -14.76 20.15 15.61
CA ASN A 452 -15.95 20.05 16.43
C ASN A 452 -16.24 18.59 16.82
N ALA A 453 -16.11 17.65 15.88
CA ALA A 453 -16.26 16.23 16.15
C ALA A 453 -15.22 15.68 17.14
N LEU A 454 -13.99 16.19 17.09
CA LEU A 454 -12.95 15.86 18.06
C LEU A 454 -13.22 16.48 19.45
N ARG A 455 -13.76 17.70 19.50
CA ARG A 455 -14.10 18.42 20.74
C ARG A 455 -15.38 17.91 21.40
N ASP A 456 -16.35 17.41 20.62
CA ASP A 456 -17.62 16.82 21.08
C ASP A 456 -17.42 15.39 21.64
N ARG A 457 -16.57 15.31 22.67
CA ARG A 457 -16.08 14.09 23.34
C ARG A 457 -17.19 13.13 23.79
N GLU A 458 -18.37 13.64 24.17
CA GLU A 458 -19.47 12.85 24.76
C GLU A 458 -20.31 12.06 23.73
N LYS A 459 -20.38 12.49 22.47
CA LYS A 459 -21.15 11.74 21.44
C LYS A 459 -20.38 10.55 20.86
N PHE A 460 -19.05 10.62 20.83
CA PHE A 460 -18.19 9.55 20.31
C PHE A 460 -17.69 8.58 21.40
N SER A 461 -17.56 9.02 22.66
CA SER A 461 -17.12 8.17 23.77
C SER A 461 -18.10 7.04 24.12
N ILE A 462 -19.39 7.20 23.77
CA ILE A 462 -20.42 6.17 24.00
C ILE A 462 -20.20 4.92 23.12
N GLN A 463 -19.34 4.97 22.09
CA GLN A 463 -19.01 3.83 21.22
C GLN A 463 -17.55 3.33 21.31
N ILE A 464 -16.66 4.05 21.99
CA ILE A 464 -15.22 3.71 22.04
C ILE A 464 -14.94 2.81 23.25
N LYS A 465 -14.83 1.50 23.02
CA LYS A 465 -14.47 0.50 24.05
C LYS A 465 -12.93 0.33 24.14
N GLY A 466 -12.20 1.32 24.65
CA GLY A 466 -10.77 1.13 24.97
C GLY A 466 -9.98 2.40 25.27
N GLY A 467 -9.08 2.34 26.26
CA GLY A 467 -8.21 3.46 26.64
C GLY A 467 -7.25 3.93 25.54
N ALA A 468 -6.70 2.98 24.76
CA ALA A 468 -5.73 3.29 23.71
C ALA A 468 -6.29 4.09 22.52
N GLU A 469 -7.60 4.01 22.23
CA GLU A 469 -8.24 4.85 21.20
C GLU A 469 -8.49 6.26 21.69
N LYS A 470 -8.74 6.43 22.99
CA LYS A 470 -8.88 7.74 23.63
C LYS A 470 -7.56 8.49 23.63
N ASP A 471 -6.47 7.83 24.01
CA ASP A 471 -5.13 8.43 24.02
C ASP A 471 -4.68 8.90 22.63
N ALA A 472 -5.01 8.13 21.59
CA ALA A 472 -4.75 8.52 20.20
C ALA A 472 -5.55 9.75 19.76
N LEU A 473 -6.78 9.91 20.28
CA LEU A 473 -7.65 11.05 19.99
C LEU A 473 -7.14 12.33 20.64
N ASP A 474 -6.78 12.26 21.93
CA ASP A 474 -6.26 13.40 22.68
C ASP A 474 -4.91 13.87 22.09
N ALA A 475 -4.02 12.94 21.75
CA ALA A 475 -2.76 13.29 21.08
C ALA A 475 -2.96 13.86 19.66
N LEU A 476 -4.00 13.44 18.93
CA LEU A 476 -4.32 14.03 17.64
C LEU A 476 -4.86 15.46 17.79
N LEU A 477 -5.68 15.73 18.81
CA LEU A 477 -6.17 17.06 19.13
C LEU A 477 -5.02 18.03 19.43
N GLU A 478 -4.04 17.60 20.25
CA GLU A 478 -2.85 18.40 20.56
C GLU A 478 -2.08 18.78 19.29
N VAL A 479 -1.89 17.83 18.37
CA VAL A 479 -1.25 18.11 17.08
C VAL A 479 -2.07 19.11 16.28
N LEU A 480 -3.40 18.95 16.19
CA LEU A 480 -4.25 19.82 15.38
C LEU A 480 -4.43 21.24 15.93
N ASP A 481 -4.27 21.42 17.25
CA ASP A 481 -4.28 22.73 17.91
C ASP A 481 -2.87 23.35 18.01
N SER A 482 -1.83 22.69 17.47
CA SER A 482 -0.46 23.21 17.48
C SER A 482 -0.32 24.50 16.66
N PRO A 483 0.38 25.53 17.19
CA PRO A 483 0.60 26.79 16.49
C PRO A 483 1.71 26.72 15.42
N SER A 484 2.55 25.67 15.40
CA SER A 484 3.68 25.53 14.46
C SER A 484 3.25 25.30 13.02
N PHE A 485 2.12 24.60 12.82
CA PHE A 485 1.57 24.27 11.52
C PHE A 485 0.08 24.60 11.50
N GLN A 486 -0.35 25.49 10.59
CA GLN A 486 -1.77 25.70 10.39
C GLN A 486 -2.34 24.50 9.63
N PHE A 487 -2.83 23.48 10.34
CA PHE A 487 -3.33 22.23 9.76
C PHE A 487 -4.51 22.39 8.81
N ALA A 488 -5.25 23.50 8.91
CA ALA A 488 -6.51 23.67 8.20
C ALA A 488 -6.39 23.53 6.67
N PRO A 489 -5.45 24.19 5.98
CA PRO A 489 -5.33 24.04 4.53
C PRO A 489 -4.86 22.64 4.12
N ALA A 490 -3.99 21.99 4.89
CA ALA A 490 -3.52 20.63 4.61
C ALA A 490 -4.64 19.59 4.77
N LEU A 491 -5.43 19.71 5.85
CA LEU A 491 -6.59 18.86 6.09
C LEU A 491 -7.73 19.12 5.12
N GLU A 492 -7.99 20.38 4.74
CA GLU A 492 -8.93 20.71 3.67
C GLU A 492 -8.52 20.07 2.34
N ALA A 493 -7.23 20.14 2.02
CA ALA A 493 -6.69 19.53 0.81
C ALA A 493 -6.90 18.01 0.83
N ILE A 494 -6.52 17.34 1.92
CA ILE A 494 -6.72 15.90 2.09
C ILE A 494 -8.22 15.53 2.06
N ALA A 495 -9.08 16.27 2.75
CA ALA A 495 -10.52 16.03 2.79
C ALA A 495 -11.21 16.18 1.44
N GLY A 496 -10.76 17.13 0.61
CA GLY A 496 -11.32 17.35 -0.72
C GLY A 496 -10.99 16.25 -1.74
N ILE A 497 -9.97 15.42 -1.48
CA ILE A 497 -9.41 14.51 -2.49
C ILE A 497 -9.18 13.08 -1.98
N VAL A 498 -9.39 12.74 -0.71
CA VAL A 498 -9.24 11.34 -0.29
C VAL A 498 -10.36 10.50 -0.91
N ASP A 499 -9.98 9.35 -1.49
CA ASP A 499 -10.94 8.35 -1.97
C ASP A 499 -11.72 7.77 -0.77
N THR A 500 -12.97 8.19 -0.59
CA THR A 500 -13.85 7.73 0.50
C THR A 500 -14.33 6.31 0.31
N ASP A 501 -14.24 5.79 -0.92
CA ASP A 501 -14.64 4.42 -1.26
C ASP A 501 -13.48 3.44 -1.06
N SER A 502 -12.28 3.90 -0.67
CA SER A 502 -11.17 3.01 -0.35
C SER A 502 -11.38 2.36 1.03
N PRO A 503 -11.60 1.03 1.10
CA PRO A 503 -11.77 0.32 2.37
C PRO A 503 -10.47 0.23 3.18
N LEU A 504 -9.33 0.66 2.61
CA LEU A 504 -8.02 0.52 3.24
C LEU A 504 -7.70 1.75 4.08
N LYS A 505 -7.32 1.46 5.32
CA LYS A 505 -6.78 2.39 6.31
C LYS A 505 -5.32 2.70 5.99
N SER A 506 -4.78 3.79 6.53
CA SER A 506 -3.35 4.07 6.44
C SER A 506 -2.56 2.90 7.03
N LYS A 507 -1.35 2.66 6.53
CA LYS A 507 -0.46 1.64 7.08
C LYS A 507 0.94 2.23 7.27
N ILE A 508 1.56 1.88 8.38
CA ILE A 508 2.95 2.19 8.68
C ILE A 508 3.72 0.88 8.73
N ILE A 509 4.79 0.78 7.95
CA ILE A 509 5.65 -0.40 7.90
C ILE A 509 7.07 0.01 8.29
N PRO A 510 7.61 -0.49 9.41
CA PRO A 510 9.01 -0.34 9.74
C PRO A 510 9.88 -1.27 8.89
N ILE A 511 10.87 -0.68 8.23
CA ILE A 511 11.94 -1.36 7.50
C ILE A 511 13.19 -1.32 8.39
N GLY A 512 13.80 -2.48 8.64
CA GLY A 512 14.87 -2.64 9.64
C GLY A 512 14.35 -2.84 11.07
N MET A 513 15.27 -2.77 12.04
CA MET A 513 15.08 -2.91 13.50
C MET A 513 15.93 -1.86 14.23
N GLY A 514 15.59 -1.55 15.49
CA GLY A 514 16.24 -0.51 16.29
C GLY A 514 15.43 0.78 16.37
N GLU A 515 15.93 1.75 17.14
CA GLU A 515 15.25 3.04 17.33
C GLU A 515 15.23 3.84 16.04
N LEU A 516 16.39 4.05 15.40
CA LEU A 516 16.48 4.69 14.09
C LEU A 516 16.22 3.67 12.99
N ARG A 517 15.13 3.86 12.26
CA ARG A 517 14.75 2.97 11.17
C ARG A 517 14.03 3.71 10.06
N LEU A 518 14.01 3.08 8.90
CA LEU A 518 13.26 3.56 7.77
C LEU A 518 11.79 3.17 7.94
N ILE A 519 10.91 4.16 7.90
CA ILE A 519 9.47 4.00 8.08
C ILE A 519 8.81 4.26 6.73
N LEU A 520 7.97 3.33 6.30
CA LEU A 520 7.14 3.47 5.11
C LEU A 520 5.70 3.79 5.51
N PHE A 521 5.26 5.00 5.16
CA PHE A 521 3.85 5.38 5.21
C PHE A 521 3.16 5.01 3.91
N ILE A 522 2.04 4.31 4.02
CA ILE A 522 1.14 3.95 2.92
C ILE A 522 -0.16 4.70 3.15
N LEU A 523 -0.37 5.75 2.37
CA LEU A 523 -1.54 6.62 2.50
C LEU A 523 -2.56 6.35 1.37
N PRO A 524 -3.87 6.48 1.66
CA PRO A 524 -4.92 6.36 0.65
C PRO A 524 -4.62 7.19 -0.61
N GLN A 525 -5.13 6.70 -1.73
CA GLN A 525 -5.04 7.45 -2.96
C GLN A 525 -5.86 8.73 -2.91
N PHE A 526 -5.29 9.78 -3.47
CA PHE A 526 -5.99 11.04 -3.68
C PHE A 526 -6.72 10.97 -5.03
N ARG A 527 -8.06 11.08 -5.03
CA ARG A 527 -8.95 11.08 -6.19
C ARG A 527 -10.03 12.16 -6.06
N LEU A 528 -10.39 12.79 -7.18
CA LEU A 528 -11.52 13.73 -7.24
C LEU A 528 -12.82 12.98 -6.98
N GLN A 529 -13.78 13.70 -6.41
CA GLN A 529 -15.13 13.21 -6.23
C GLN A 529 -16.16 14.11 -6.93
N GLY A 530 -17.38 13.58 -7.10
CA GLY A 530 -18.55 14.35 -7.50
C GLY A 530 -18.41 15.08 -8.84
N GLU A 531 -18.76 16.37 -8.86
CA GLU A 531 -18.70 17.22 -10.06
C GLU A 531 -17.28 17.49 -10.55
N GLU A 532 -16.29 17.55 -9.65
CA GLU A 532 -14.89 17.75 -10.06
C GLU A 532 -14.34 16.55 -10.81
N LEU A 533 -14.70 15.33 -10.39
CA LEU A 533 -14.37 14.10 -11.12
C LEU A 533 -14.96 14.11 -12.53
N ARG A 534 -16.19 14.63 -12.70
CA ARG A 534 -16.82 14.78 -14.02
C ARG A 534 -16.13 15.85 -14.87
N ARG A 535 -15.63 16.92 -14.25
CA ARG A 535 -15.00 18.05 -14.94
C ARG A 535 -13.56 17.75 -15.39
N PHE A 536 -12.77 17.07 -14.56
CA PHE A 536 -11.34 16.88 -14.80
C PHE A 536 -10.95 15.42 -15.09
N GLY A 537 -11.80 14.44 -14.78
CA GLY A 537 -11.55 13.01 -15.02
C GLY A 537 -10.73 12.32 -13.91
N THR A 538 -10.67 10.99 -13.97
CA THR A 538 -10.09 10.13 -12.91
C THR A 538 -8.58 10.29 -12.74
N ASP A 539 -7.86 10.58 -13.82
CA ASP A 539 -6.39 10.60 -13.83
C ASP A 539 -5.80 11.99 -13.55
N PHE A 540 -6.64 13.04 -13.52
CA PHE A 540 -6.17 14.43 -13.38
C PHE A 540 -5.44 14.66 -12.06
N ILE A 541 -6.03 14.19 -10.95
CA ILE A 541 -5.40 14.34 -9.64
C ILE A 541 -4.10 13.58 -9.55
N GLN A 542 -4.08 12.29 -9.88
CA GLN A 542 -2.88 11.50 -9.67
C GLN A 542 -1.68 12.05 -10.47
N LYS A 543 -1.91 12.55 -11.69
CA LYS A 543 -0.86 13.17 -12.52
C LYS A 543 -0.44 14.56 -12.07
N ARG A 544 -1.37 15.37 -11.57
CA ARG A 544 -1.10 16.77 -11.18
C ARG A 544 -0.68 16.91 -9.72
N PHE A 545 -1.36 16.25 -8.79
CA PHE A 545 -1.05 16.32 -7.36
C PHE A 545 0.30 15.70 -7.02
N SER A 546 0.68 14.61 -7.69
CA SER A 546 2.04 14.11 -7.56
C SER A 546 3.07 15.18 -7.96
N LYS A 547 2.72 16.11 -8.86
CA LYS A 547 3.56 17.25 -9.31
C LYS A 547 3.39 18.52 -8.47
N SER A 548 2.35 18.62 -7.65
CA SER A 548 2.04 19.81 -6.87
C SER A 548 2.93 19.90 -5.63
N ARG A 549 3.93 20.78 -5.65
CA ARG A 549 4.86 20.95 -4.52
C ARG A 549 4.14 21.37 -3.24
N ILE A 550 3.22 22.32 -3.35
CA ILE A 550 2.37 22.83 -2.26
C ILE A 550 1.66 21.70 -1.53
N TYR A 551 1.00 20.84 -2.30
CA TYR A 551 0.25 19.74 -1.75
C TYR A 551 1.15 18.69 -1.09
N VAL A 552 2.27 18.36 -1.72
CA VAL A 552 3.24 17.42 -1.14
C VAL A 552 3.81 17.99 0.16
N TYR A 553 4.17 19.27 0.21
CA TYR A 553 4.63 19.93 1.44
C TYR A 553 3.57 19.93 2.54
N ALA A 554 2.30 20.10 2.18
CA ALA A 554 1.19 20.03 3.13
C ALA A 554 1.10 18.65 3.79
N ILE A 555 1.16 17.56 3.01
CA ILE A 555 1.12 16.20 3.55
C ILE A 555 2.38 15.89 4.36
N LEU A 556 3.55 16.22 3.83
CA LEU A 556 4.80 15.93 4.52
C LEU A 556 4.93 16.72 5.82
N GLY A 557 4.47 17.97 5.84
CA GLY A 557 4.36 18.79 7.06
C GLY A 557 3.39 18.20 8.07
N LEU A 558 2.19 17.82 7.63
CA LEU A 558 1.22 17.11 8.46
C LEU A 558 1.80 15.83 9.07
N LEU A 559 2.46 15.00 8.25
CA LEU A 559 3.08 13.77 8.71
C LEU A 559 4.19 14.06 9.72
N ARG A 560 5.04 15.07 9.47
CA ARG A 560 6.11 15.47 10.39
C ARG A 560 5.58 15.82 11.76
N GLU A 561 4.53 16.63 11.81
CA GLU A 561 3.89 17.03 13.07
C GLU A 561 3.22 15.85 13.78
N ILE A 562 2.51 14.99 13.05
CA ILE A 562 1.86 13.80 13.64
C ILE A 562 2.90 12.77 14.13
N CYS A 563 4.00 12.63 13.40
CA CYS A 563 5.12 11.73 13.74
C CYS A 563 5.84 12.20 15.00
N GLY A 564 5.95 13.52 15.21
CA GLY A 564 6.56 14.11 16.40
C GLY A 564 8.06 13.85 16.53
N CYS A 565 8.73 13.44 15.45
CA CYS A 565 10.17 13.27 15.41
C CYS A 565 10.79 14.01 14.22
N GLU A 566 12.06 14.38 14.38
CA GLU A 566 12.83 14.93 13.27
C GLU A 566 13.36 13.83 12.36
N GLY A 567 13.55 14.16 11.09
CA GLY A 567 14.05 13.23 10.10
C GLY A 567 13.62 13.56 8.69
N SER A 568 14.38 13.05 7.73
CA SER A 568 14.12 13.25 6.31
C SER A 568 12.86 12.50 5.85
N TYR A 569 12.05 13.13 5.00
CA TYR A 569 10.89 12.49 4.33
C TYR A 569 11.13 12.39 2.83
N TYR A 570 10.75 11.26 2.22
CA TYR A 570 10.95 10.97 0.80
C TYR A 570 9.60 10.68 0.13
N TYR A 571 9.24 11.48 -0.86
CA TYR A 571 8.06 11.28 -1.70
C TYR A 571 8.46 11.21 -3.17
N GLN A 572 8.12 10.11 -3.84
CA GLN A 572 8.59 9.82 -5.21
C GLN A 572 10.13 9.88 -5.34
N SER A 573 10.82 9.59 -4.24
CA SER A 573 12.28 9.52 -4.13
C SER A 573 12.63 8.26 -3.36
N ILE A 574 13.80 7.70 -3.62
CA ILE A 574 14.30 6.52 -2.91
C ILE A 574 15.26 7.02 -1.83
N PRO A 575 15.09 6.59 -0.56
CA PRO A 575 16.05 6.90 0.49
C PRO A 575 17.38 6.21 0.17
N LEU A 576 18.47 6.96 0.17
CA LEU A 576 19.83 6.45 -0.02
C LEU A 576 20.68 6.82 1.19
N LEU A 577 21.54 5.90 1.62
CA LEU A 577 22.53 6.17 2.65
C LEU A 577 23.63 7.07 2.09
N THR A 578 23.53 8.38 2.30
CA THR A 578 24.66 9.30 2.12
C THR A 578 24.71 10.27 3.29
N LEU A 579 25.93 10.65 3.70
CA LEU A 579 26.17 11.64 4.77
C LEU A 579 25.46 12.97 4.49
N ASP A 580 25.28 13.30 3.21
CA ASP A 580 24.67 14.55 2.76
C ASP A 580 23.13 14.49 2.71
N GLN A 581 22.51 13.29 2.74
CA GLN A 581 21.06 13.14 2.52
C GLN A 581 20.20 12.93 3.79
N ASN A 582 20.80 12.76 4.97
CA ASN A 582 20.04 12.56 6.21
C ASN A 582 20.06 13.79 7.13
N LEU A 583 19.65 14.92 6.57
CA LEU A 583 19.38 16.14 7.32
C LEU A 583 17.99 16.04 7.98
N SER A 584 17.92 16.30 9.28
CA SER A 584 16.71 16.14 10.10
C SER A 584 15.56 17.09 9.68
N ASP A 585 15.88 18.17 8.97
CA ASP A 585 14.97 19.17 8.42
C ASP A 585 14.89 19.11 6.88
N THR A 586 14.58 17.96 6.27
CA THR A 586 14.59 17.86 4.79
C THR A 586 13.48 17.02 4.19
N PHE A 587 12.88 17.56 3.12
CA PHE A 587 11.94 16.85 2.25
C PHE A 587 12.61 16.54 0.90
N TYR A 588 12.62 15.26 0.53
CA TYR A 588 13.12 14.73 -0.74
C TYR A 588 11.95 14.42 -1.67
N ILE A 589 11.72 15.29 -2.65
CA ILE A 589 10.63 15.15 -3.62
C ILE A 589 11.23 14.99 -5.01
N ARG A 590 11.04 13.83 -5.62
CA ARG A 590 11.57 13.51 -6.98
C ARG A 590 13.07 13.76 -7.11
N SER A 591 13.84 13.36 -6.11
CA SER A 591 15.29 13.58 -6.02
C SER A 591 15.74 15.03 -5.86
N TYR A 592 14.82 15.99 -5.66
CA TYR A 592 15.14 17.33 -5.18
C TYR A 592 14.96 17.40 -3.68
N PHE A 593 15.80 18.16 -2.99
CA PHE A 593 15.69 18.38 -1.56
C PHE A 593 15.32 19.84 -1.26
N VAL A 594 14.57 20.04 -0.19
CA VAL A 594 14.23 21.36 0.36
C VAL A 594 14.21 21.30 1.89
N SER A 595 14.58 22.40 2.54
CA SER A 595 14.37 22.53 4.00
C SER A 595 12.89 22.33 4.31
N ALA A 596 12.61 21.38 5.18
CA ALA A 596 11.25 21.03 5.53
C ALA A 596 10.56 22.21 6.26
N SER A 597 11.26 22.88 7.18
CA SER A 597 10.74 24.07 7.88
C SER A 597 10.44 25.22 6.93
N LYS A 598 11.36 25.52 5.98
CA LYS A 598 11.15 26.57 4.97
C LYS A 598 9.96 26.25 4.06
N ALA A 599 9.86 25.01 3.57
CA ALA A 599 8.77 24.57 2.71
C ALA A 599 7.41 24.66 3.41
N ILE A 600 7.35 24.26 4.68
CA ILE A 600 6.15 24.38 5.53
C ILE A 600 5.75 25.84 5.73
N ALA A 601 6.70 26.72 6.08
CA ALA A 601 6.43 28.14 6.29
C ALA A 601 5.90 28.81 5.02
N GLN A 602 6.56 28.59 3.88
CA GLN A 602 6.10 29.11 2.57
C GLN A 602 4.71 28.61 2.22
N TYR A 603 4.45 27.31 2.41
CA TYR A 603 3.13 26.72 2.20
C TYR A 603 2.04 27.42 3.02
N ASN A 604 2.28 27.63 4.31
CA ASN A 604 1.31 28.23 5.23
C ASN A 604 0.92 29.66 4.80
N VAL A 605 1.91 30.47 4.42
CA VAL A 605 1.70 31.87 3.99
C VAL A 605 0.81 31.91 2.74
N ILE A 606 1.15 31.14 1.71
CA ILE A 606 0.42 31.12 0.43
C ILE A 606 -0.99 30.55 0.61
N SER A 607 -1.12 29.46 1.36
CA SER A 607 -2.41 28.80 1.57
C SER A 607 -3.40 29.71 2.31
N LYS A 608 -2.94 30.43 3.33
CA LYS A 608 -3.75 31.41 4.07
C LYS A 608 -4.23 32.54 3.18
N TYR A 609 -3.35 33.04 2.30
CA TYR A 609 -3.73 34.08 1.34
C TYR A 609 -4.76 33.59 0.33
N VAL A 610 -4.53 32.42 -0.28
CA VAL A 610 -5.47 31.78 -1.22
C VAL A 610 -6.82 31.50 -0.57
N GLN A 611 -6.85 31.05 0.69
CA GLN A 611 -8.09 30.86 1.43
C GLN A 611 -8.89 32.17 1.59
N LYS A 612 -8.22 33.27 1.94
CA LYS A 612 -8.87 34.59 2.04
C LYS A 612 -9.43 35.07 0.70
N LEU A 613 -8.73 34.82 -0.40
CA LEU A 613 -9.17 35.20 -1.74
C LEU A 613 -10.44 34.47 -2.20
N ILE A 614 -10.62 33.22 -1.76
CA ILE A 614 -11.71 32.33 -2.19
C ILE A 614 -12.88 32.32 -1.17
N ALA A 615 -12.66 32.82 0.06
CA ALA A 615 -13.68 32.88 1.10
C ALA A 615 -14.91 33.70 0.64
N GLY A 616 -16.06 33.01 0.48
CA GLY A 616 -17.36 33.63 0.25
C GLY A 616 -17.97 33.54 -1.16
N ARG A 617 -17.51 32.66 -2.07
CA ARG A 617 -18.04 32.60 -3.46
C ARG A 617 -18.34 31.21 -4.01
N VAL A 618 -19.21 31.16 -5.03
CA VAL A 618 -19.58 29.96 -5.79
C VAL A 618 -18.40 29.54 -6.68
N GLY A 619 -17.86 28.34 -6.41
CA GLY A 619 -16.59 27.86 -6.98
C GLY A 619 -15.70 27.20 -5.91
N LYS A 620 -16.31 26.41 -5.01
CA LYS A 620 -15.69 25.79 -3.82
C LYS A 620 -14.68 24.67 -4.12
N SER A 621 -14.20 24.56 -5.35
CA SER A 621 -13.46 23.39 -5.79
C SER A 621 -12.06 23.43 -5.15
N ILE A 622 -11.68 22.36 -4.44
CA ILE A 622 -10.35 22.24 -3.82
C ILE A 622 -9.25 22.33 -4.89
N THR A 623 -9.60 21.90 -6.10
CA THR A 623 -8.78 21.99 -7.29
C THR A 623 -8.43 23.45 -7.60
N ASP A 624 -9.39 24.37 -7.56
CA ASP A 624 -9.14 25.78 -7.87
C ASP A 624 -8.24 26.45 -6.82
N LYS A 625 -8.39 26.09 -5.53
CA LYS A 625 -7.50 26.55 -4.46
C LYS A 625 -6.05 26.12 -4.72
N ILE A 626 -5.84 24.87 -5.08
CA ILE A 626 -4.49 24.32 -5.33
C ILE A 626 -3.87 24.92 -6.58
N LEU A 627 -4.65 25.05 -7.67
CA LEU A 627 -4.19 25.69 -8.89
C LEU A 627 -3.77 27.15 -8.66
N LEU A 628 -4.56 27.89 -7.87
CA LEU A 628 -4.23 29.27 -7.56
C LEU A 628 -2.96 29.37 -6.71
N ALA A 629 -2.81 28.49 -5.72
CA ALA A 629 -1.62 28.43 -4.89
C ALA A 629 -0.36 28.10 -5.71
N GLU A 630 -0.44 27.13 -6.64
CA GLU A 630 0.66 26.79 -7.56
C GLU A 630 1.09 27.99 -8.39
N ARG A 631 0.13 28.70 -8.99
CA ARG A 631 0.41 29.90 -9.79
C ARG A 631 1.09 30.99 -8.97
N PHE A 632 0.71 31.16 -7.71
CA PHE A 632 1.39 32.12 -6.82
C PHE A 632 2.83 31.73 -6.48
N LEU A 633 3.16 30.44 -6.43
CA LEU A 633 4.55 30.00 -6.26
C LEU A 633 5.39 30.21 -7.52
N ASP A 634 4.82 29.90 -8.68
CA ASP A 634 5.56 29.93 -9.94
C ASP A 634 5.70 31.37 -10.46
N GLU A 635 4.62 32.16 -10.41
CA GLU A 635 4.51 33.49 -11.01
C GLU A 635 3.72 34.46 -10.11
N PRO A 636 4.27 34.85 -8.94
CA PRO A 636 3.53 35.61 -7.92
C PRO A 636 2.99 36.95 -8.43
N LEU A 637 3.83 37.72 -9.16
CA LEU A 637 3.47 39.06 -9.66
C LEU A 637 2.45 39.00 -10.80
N GLU A 638 2.60 38.06 -11.73
CA GLU A 638 1.67 37.89 -12.83
C GLU A 638 0.30 37.42 -12.32
N THR A 639 0.30 36.41 -11.45
CA THR A 639 -0.91 35.89 -10.81
C THR A 639 -1.63 36.98 -10.02
N PHE A 640 -0.91 37.79 -9.26
CA PHE A 640 -1.49 38.93 -8.56
C PHE A 640 -2.05 39.99 -9.52
N SER A 641 -1.33 40.33 -10.59
CA SER A 641 -1.79 41.28 -11.60
C SER A 641 -3.08 40.82 -12.27
N GLU A 642 -3.16 39.53 -12.63
CA GLU A 642 -4.36 38.94 -13.21
C GLU A 642 -5.56 39.03 -12.25
N ILE A 643 -5.35 38.69 -10.98
CA ILE A 643 -6.41 38.76 -9.98
C ILE A 643 -6.85 40.22 -9.80
N LEU A 644 -5.92 41.17 -9.65
CA LEU A 644 -6.25 42.59 -9.52
C LEU A 644 -7.04 43.13 -10.72
N ARG A 645 -6.65 42.79 -11.95
CA ARG A 645 -7.36 43.21 -13.17
C ARG A 645 -8.79 42.69 -13.23
N ASN A 646 -9.03 41.51 -12.66
CA ASN A 646 -10.33 40.85 -12.66
C ASN A 646 -11.11 41.10 -11.35
N SER A 647 -10.49 41.68 -10.34
CA SER A 647 -11.13 42.15 -9.12
C SER A 647 -11.94 43.43 -9.38
N PRO A 648 -13.09 43.60 -8.70
CA PRO A 648 -13.84 44.85 -8.76
C PRO A 648 -13.02 45.99 -8.09
N ILE A 649 -12.72 47.07 -8.81
CA ILE A 649 -12.03 48.25 -8.27
C ILE A 649 -13.05 49.29 -7.80
N ARG A 650 -12.75 49.94 -6.67
CA ARG A 650 -13.54 51.04 -6.12
C ARG A 650 -13.43 52.25 -7.05
N GLY A 651 -14.55 52.65 -7.66
CA GLY A 651 -14.60 53.68 -8.71
C GLY A 651 -14.55 55.14 -8.23
N GLY A 652 -14.11 55.41 -7.00
CA GLY A 652 -14.03 56.77 -6.44
C GLY A 652 -14.03 56.82 -4.91
N ASP A 653 -13.68 57.99 -4.36
CA ASP A 653 -13.59 58.26 -2.92
C ASP A 653 -14.91 58.73 -2.28
N ARG A 654 -15.92 59.07 -3.08
CA ARG A 654 -17.22 59.57 -2.61
C ARG A 654 -18.23 58.43 -2.44
N PHE A 655 -19.06 58.55 -1.39
CA PHE A 655 -20.12 57.59 -1.04
C PHE A 655 -21.21 57.44 -2.13
N GLU A 656 -21.26 58.35 -3.10
CA GLU A 656 -22.30 58.39 -4.14
C GLU A 656 -21.88 57.60 -5.40
N ASP A 657 -20.59 57.30 -5.56
CA ASP A 657 -20.00 56.59 -6.71
C ASP A 657 -19.75 55.09 -6.43
N PHE A 658 -20.53 54.48 -5.52
CA PHE A 658 -20.42 53.07 -5.05
C PHE A 658 -20.71 51.98 -6.11
N LYS A 659 -20.38 52.20 -7.38
CA LYS A 659 -20.42 51.17 -8.42
C LYS A 659 -19.01 50.65 -8.67
N TYR A 660 -18.76 49.41 -8.28
CA TYR A 660 -17.51 48.72 -8.59
C TYR A 660 -17.30 48.68 -10.11
N LYS A 661 -16.21 49.29 -10.61
CA LYS A 661 -15.80 49.24 -12.03
C LYS A 661 -14.68 48.21 -12.20
N ARG A 662 -14.71 47.48 -13.30
CA ARG A 662 -13.72 46.43 -13.65
C ARG A 662 -12.68 47.01 -14.61
N LEU A 663 -11.47 46.44 -14.61
CA LEU A 663 -10.45 46.76 -15.64
C LEU A 663 -10.58 45.87 -16.89
N SER A 664 -11.27 44.73 -16.80
CA SER A 664 -11.40 43.73 -17.87
C SER A 664 -12.88 43.40 -18.18
N ASN A 665 -13.17 43.08 -19.45
CA ASN A 665 -14.48 42.64 -19.94
C ASN A 665 -14.73 41.13 -19.78
N GLU A 666 -13.70 40.33 -19.48
CA GLU A 666 -13.81 38.88 -19.32
C GLU A 666 -13.97 38.49 -17.85
N TRP A 667 -14.89 37.58 -17.57
CA TRP A 667 -15.15 37.08 -16.21
C TRP A 667 -14.25 35.87 -15.95
N ILE A 668 -13.31 35.95 -14.98
CA ILE A 668 -12.86 34.73 -14.30
C ILE A 668 -13.92 34.38 -13.25
N LYS A 669 -14.72 33.35 -13.51
CA LYS A 669 -15.71 32.85 -12.54
C LYS A 669 -15.01 32.49 -11.22
N GLY A 670 -15.32 33.23 -10.15
CA GLY A 670 -15.02 32.84 -8.77
C GLY A 670 -14.02 33.68 -7.97
N GLN A 671 -13.38 34.71 -8.54
CA GLN A 671 -12.33 35.47 -7.83
C GLN A 671 -12.88 36.70 -7.08
N GLY A 672 -12.41 36.90 -5.83
CA GLY A 672 -12.73 37.94 -4.85
C GLY A 672 -12.50 39.41 -5.25
N VAL A 673 -12.98 40.36 -4.42
CA VAL A 673 -12.35 41.70 -4.32
C VAL A 673 -11.09 41.50 -3.49
N VAL A 674 -9.95 41.98 -3.97
CA VAL A 674 -8.66 41.82 -3.28
C VAL A 674 -8.30 43.08 -2.52
N ASP A 675 -8.00 42.93 -1.23
CA ASP A 675 -7.28 43.92 -0.45
C ASP A 675 -5.78 43.82 -0.79
N SER A 676 -5.24 44.83 -1.48
CA SER A 676 -3.82 44.91 -1.83
C SER A 676 -2.91 44.83 -0.61
N LEU A 677 -3.38 45.22 0.59
CA LEU A 677 -2.62 45.08 1.84
C LEU A 677 -2.40 43.62 2.22
N GLU A 678 -3.35 42.73 1.93
CA GLU A 678 -3.21 41.31 2.22
C GLU A 678 -2.17 40.65 1.30
N TYR A 679 -2.08 41.10 0.03
CA TYR A 679 -1.01 40.67 -0.86
C TYR A 679 0.37 41.18 -0.41
N LEU A 680 0.46 42.46 -0.02
CA LEU A 680 1.70 43.04 0.49
C LEU A 680 2.17 42.35 1.79
N LYS A 681 1.24 41.96 2.66
CA LYS A 681 1.54 41.14 3.86
C LYS A 681 2.09 39.77 3.46
N MET A 682 1.43 39.07 2.54
CA MET A 682 1.91 37.78 2.03
C MET A 682 3.31 37.89 1.43
N PHE A 683 3.54 38.89 0.56
CA PHE A 683 4.85 39.10 -0.07
C PHE A 683 5.94 39.43 0.95
N LYS A 684 5.63 40.27 1.95
CA LYS A 684 6.55 40.58 3.05
C LYS A 684 6.88 39.36 3.90
N GLU A 685 5.89 38.53 4.22
CA GLU A 685 6.10 37.27 4.95
C GLU A 685 6.99 36.30 4.13
N LEU A 686 6.77 36.20 2.82
CA LEU A 686 7.61 35.37 1.94
C LEU A 686 9.05 35.91 1.80
N SER A 687 9.24 37.22 1.65
CA SER A 687 10.58 37.82 1.53
C SER A 687 11.39 37.64 2.81
N GLN A 688 10.75 37.74 3.98
CA GLN A 688 11.38 37.46 5.26
C GLN A 688 11.84 36.01 5.40
N LEU A 689 11.18 35.05 4.73
CA LEU A 689 11.61 33.64 4.69
C LEU A 689 12.79 33.40 3.73
N GLU A 690 13.09 34.35 2.84
CA GLU A 690 14.24 34.30 1.94
C GLU A 690 15.48 34.99 2.52
N GLU A 691 15.30 36.03 3.34
CA GLU A 691 16.40 36.76 4.01
C GLU A 691 17.02 36.01 5.20
N VAL A 692 16.36 34.96 5.71
CA VAL A 692 16.83 34.15 6.85
C VAL A 692 17.61 32.89 6.40
N SER A 693 17.82 32.72 5.08
CA SER A 693 18.72 31.71 4.50
C SER A 693 20.05 32.31 4.06
#